data_AF-A0AAW1JMB7-F1
#
_entry.id   AF-A0AAW1JMB7-F1
#
_cell.length_a   1.000
_cell.length_b   1.000
_cell.length_c   1.000
_cell.angle_alpha   90.00
_cell.angle_beta   90.00
_cell.angle_gamma   90.00
#
_symmetry.space_group_name_H-M   'P 1'
#
loop_
_entity.id
_entity.type
_entity.pdbx_description
1 polymer ?
#
loop_
_entity_poly.entity_id
_entity_poly.type
_entity_poly.pdbx_seq_one_letter_code
_entity_poly.pdbx_strand_id
1 'polypeptide(L)'
;MKLMDSFGKGEDRMNMDIRDRKPDVELANIKEEVYSVGLTGATISTQTSISLLYHYCSKLPRDEYFNPKPDLFYVDDTEGTICHIILPSNAPIHHIVSAPQSSIDAAKGNACLRACKELHEIGALTEFLLPEQDDLSEESTLDIPDFDSTEDEDSSFELQEMLVPATLKEPWTNAGYPVSLNSYFIRFRPKPHDRKYKDFGLFLKAPLPSDAKRLEIDLHLAHGRSVFTDLVPSGHVEFNEEEMLLAQHFQEVCLKVIMDRSEFICDYVPLRGCEVRESNSSKFYILLPVIWQEFGKKSSVDWMTIRKCLSSPIFTSPAPLVSSRIPSEGHLHLADGPASVNVILNSLVYVGHKKSFFFVSEVRTDRNGYSLHNSSTTHVEHLSEKFGIHLAHPEQPLLQAKQLFCLHNLLHDRKKGNLASHELEEHFFELPPELCELKVIGFSKDIGSSLSLLPSVMHRLENLLVAIELKDMLSGSFAEGGLVTAERVLEALTTEKCHERFSLERLEVLGDAFLKFVVGRHLFLKQGAYDEGQLTRRRSNLVNNSNLYKLAIKNKLQVYVRDQEFDPNQIFTLGRPCSVICTKETKTSIHSNSESNLNNGIDTRQVRCSKNHHWLSKKTIADVVEALIGAYLVDSGFKAAIAFLRWIGIDVEFEVSQVCRAWTESASFMSLADHIDFHNVEGVLGHQFTHRGLLLQAFVHPSYNRHRGGCYQRLEFLGDAVLDYLITSYLYSVFPDLKPGQFTDLRSSLVNNRTFARVAANTLHKYIMCDNSNLCDAIDKFVNFIGRPSSERDLLEEPPCPKALGDLVESCVGAILLDAGFDLNLVWKLVLSFLDPVMKFSNLQLSPIRELLELCQHHQWVVKFNPSKKGKSFMVEAVVTGENLSTSASAINRSKSTAKKMASQLVTAKLKAQGYKLKTKSLEEILKTLRRMDAMLVGYDETPLARVSSPENHLPELGNLCLEDRPNGSITLEKNTHQELKILSSLDKKSPLPKRRQHTEDNKCIVDSDVQGGGLRQSSAKARLNEICVAKCWKPPSYECCQEQGPSHLPLFTFKVVVEIEEAQVVMLECVGRPQAKKKVAAEEAATAALWYMKNEGYISN
;
A
#
# COMPACT_ATOMS: atom_id res chain seq x y z
N MET A 1 -38.96 27.87 35.22
CA MET A 1 -39.57 28.28 36.51
C MET A 1 -40.69 27.34 36.95
N LYS A 2 -41.97 27.47 36.55
CA LYS A 2 -43.08 26.68 37.14
C LYS A 2 -42.89 25.15 37.25
N LEU A 3 -42.07 24.53 36.39
CA LEU A 3 -41.77 23.09 36.45
C LEU A 3 -40.77 22.69 37.56
N MET A 4 -39.93 23.61 38.03
CA MET A 4 -38.96 23.36 39.11
C MET A 4 -39.65 23.45 40.49
N ASP A 5 -40.53 24.44 40.67
CA ASP A 5 -41.39 24.56 41.86
C ASP A 5 -42.25 23.30 42.10
N SER A 6 -42.66 22.60 41.04
CA SER A 6 -43.39 21.33 41.16
C SER A 6 -42.50 20.14 41.52
N PHE A 7 -41.21 20.17 41.17
CA PHE A 7 -40.26 19.12 41.53
C PHE A 7 -39.86 19.23 43.01
N GLY A 8 -39.44 20.41 43.47
CA GLY A 8 -39.10 20.62 44.88
C GLY A 8 -40.25 20.28 45.83
N LYS A 9 -41.48 20.67 45.49
CA LYS A 9 -42.69 20.31 46.27
C LYS A 9 -43.07 18.82 46.21
N GLY A 10 -42.53 18.05 45.26
CA GLY A 10 -42.63 16.58 45.26
C GLY A 10 -41.56 15.95 46.15
N GLU A 11 -40.33 16.45 46.06
CA GLU A 11 -39.17 15.99 46.83
C GLU A 11 -39.31 16.27 48.33
N ASP A 12 -39.72 17.48 48.73
CA ASP A 12 -40.04 17.84 50.12
C ASP A 12 -41.11 16.91 50.72
N ARG A 13 -42.10 16.53 49.91
CA ARG A 13 -43.22 15.67 50.32
C ARG A 13 -42.78 14.22 50.51
N MET A 14 -41.99 13.68 49.58
CA MET A 14 -41.37 12.37 49.71
C MET A 14 -40.43 12.33 50.93
N ASN A 15 -39.69 13.42 51.19
CA ASN A 15 -38.82 13.54 52.37
C ASN A 15 -39.59 13.67 53.69
N MET A 16 -40.86 14.12 53.69
CA MET A 16 -41.75 13.98 54.85
C MET A 16 -42.26 12.55 55.00
N ASP A 17 -42.76 11.92 53.93
CA ASP A 17 -43.28 10.55 53.93
C ASP A 17 -42.21 9.51 54.35
N ILE A 18 -40.92 9.82 54.14
CA ILE A 18 -39.77 9.03 54.62
C ILE A 18 -39.52 9.23 56.13
N ARG A 19 -39.77 10.43 56.69
CA ARG A 19 -39.53 10.74 58.11
C ARG A 19 -40.62 10.23 59.05
N ASP A 20 -41.88 10.18 58.59
CA ASP A 20 -43.00 9.70 59.40
C ASP A 20 -43.10 8.16 59.47
N ARG A 21 -42.26 7.43 58.72
CA ARG A 21 -42.13 5.96 58.81
C ARG A 21 -41.40 5.53 60.08
N LYS A 22 -42.15 5.31 61.16
CA LYS A 22 -41.64 4.56 62.32
C LYS A 22 -41.32 3.09 61.95
N PRO A 23 -40.20 2.53 62.44
CA PRO A 23 -39.85 1.13 62.22
C PRO A 23 -40.52 0.21 63.26
N ASP A 24 -41.82 -0.06 63.10
CA ASP A 24 -42.58 -1.00 63.94
C ASP A 24 -43.45 -1.95 63.08
N VAL A 25 -42.78 -2.77 62.26
CA VAL A 25 -43.31 -4.04 61.77
C VAL A 25 -42.16 -5.05 61.78
N GLU A 26 -42.26 -6.11 62.57
CA GLU A 26 -41.38 -7.28 62.42
C GLU A 26 -41.69 -7.96 61.09
N LEU A 27 -40.92 -7.65 60.05
CA LEU A 27 -41.04 -8.34 58.77
C LEU A 27 -40.50 -9.76 58.95
N ALA A 28 -41.42 -10.74 58.94
CA ALA A 28 -41.05 -12.15 59.05
C ALA A 28 -40.00 -12.51 57.98
N ASN A 29 -38.98 -13.29 58.37
CA ASN A 29 -37.82 -13.61 57.53
C ASN A 29 -38.20 -14.25 56.19
N ILE A 30 -38.39 -13.42 55.16
CA ILE A 30 -38.36 -13.85 53.76
C ILE A 30 -36.90 -14.23 53.49
N LYS A 31 -36.64 -15.54 53.36
CA LYS A 31 -35.35 -16.04 52.87
C LYS A 31 -35.23 -15.66 51.40
N GLU A 32 -34.58 -14.53 51.12
CA GLU A 32 -34.25 -14.18 49.74
C GLU A 32 -33.19 -15.17 49.21
N GLU A 33 -33.49 -15.84 48.10
CA GLU A 33 -32.50 -16.70 47.45
C GLU A 33 -31.40 -15.83 46.82
N VAL A 34 -30.15 -16.23 47.03
CA VAL A 34 -28.95 -15.53 46.54
C VAL A 34 -28.04 -16.55 45.86
N TYR A 35 -27.61 -16.24 44.64
CA TYR A 35 -26.54 -16.96 43.95
C TYR A 35 -25.21 -16.24 44.19
N SER A 36 -24.13 -17.00 44.36
CA SER A 36 -22.78 -16.48 44.63
C SER A 36 -21.73 -17.17 43.75
N VAL A 37 -20.82 -16.39 43.18
CA VAL A 37 -19.70 -16.90 42.38
C VAL A 37 -18.52 -17.21 43.30
N GLY A 38 -18.03 -18.45 43.24
CA GLY A 38 -17.01 -18.96 44.17
C GLY A 38 -15.61 -18.35 44.01
N LEU A 39 -15.27 -17.79 42.84
CA LEU A 39 -13.96 -17.22 42.55
C LEU A 39 -13.87 -15.72 42.89
N THR A 40 -14.90 -14.94 42.57
CA THR A 40 -14.93 -13.47 42.76
C THR A 40 -15.66 -13.03 44.03
N GLY A 41 -16.51 -13.89 44.59
CA GLY A 41 -17.45 -13.49 45.65
C GLY A 41 -18.60 -12.60 45.16
N ALA A 42 -18.79 -12.42 43.85
CA ALA A 42 -19.93 -11.70 43.29
C ALA A 42 -21.24 -12.39 43.69
N THR A 43 -22.27 -11.61 44.06
CA THR A 43 -23.57 -12.14 44.51
C THR A 43 -24.73 -11.46 43.80
N ILE A 44 -25.81 -12.21 43.60
CA ILE A 44 -27.07 -11.69 43.05
C ILE A 44 -28.28 -12.33 43.73
N SER A 45 -29.30 -11.52 43.99
CA SER A 45 -30.51 -11.90 44.71
C SER A 45 -31.72 -12.03 43.77
N THR A 46 -32.81 -12.64 44.23
CA THR A 46 -34.07 -12.73 43.44
C THR A 46 -34.52 -11.37 42.89
N GLN A 47 -34.44 -10.28 43.67
CA GLN A 47 -34.88 -8.96 43.22
C GLN A 47 -33.92 -8.36 42.17
N THR A 48 -32.61 -8.48 42.39
CA THR A 48 -31.57 -7.88 41.53
C THR A 48 -31.37 -8.66 40.22
N SER A 49 -31.68 -9.96 40.21
CA SER A 49 -31.66 -10.81 39.00
C SER A 49 -32.55 -10.28 37.88
N ILE A 50 -33.71 -9.69 38.20
CA ILE A 50 -34.64 -9.15 37.21
C ILE A 50 -33.97 -7.99 36.47
N SER A 51 -33.38 -7.03 37.18
CA SER A 51 -32.66 -5.90 36.56
C SER A 51 -31.45 -6.35 35.75
N LEU A 52 -30.70 -7.36 36.19
CA LEU A 52 -29.58 -7.91 35.42
C LEU A 52 -30.05 -8.57 34.12
N LEU A 53 -31.12 -9.37 34.15
CA LEU A 53 -31.60 -10.09 32.97
C LEU A 53 -32.11 -9.14 31.87
N TYR A 54 -32.83 -8.07 32.25
CA TYR A 54 -33.19 -6.99 31.32
C TYR A 54 -31.96 -6.21 30.82
N HIS A 55 -30.94 -5.99 31.67
CA HIS A 55 -29.70 -5.34 31.25
C HIS A 55 -28.90 -6.18 30.24
N TYR A 56 -28.75 -7.49 30.50
CA TYR A 56 -28.16 -8.46 29.58
C TYR A 56 -28.88 -8.45 28.23
N CYS A 57 -30.22 -8.58 28.23
CA CYS A 57 -30.99 -8.53 26.99
C CYS A 57 -30.81 -7.19 26.25
N SER A 58 -30.59 -6.08 26.95
CA SER A 58 -30.35 -4.77 26.31
C SER A 58 -28.97 -4.61 25.66
N LYS A 59 -28.03 -5.53 25.91
CA LYS A 59 -26.69 -5.59 25.29
C LYS A 59 -26.63 -6.47 24.04
N LEU A 60 -27.55 -7.44 23.90
CA LEU A 60 -27.63 -8.34 22.75
C LEU A 60 -27.81 -7.56 21.42
N PRO A 61 -27.40 -8.14 20.27
CA PRO A 61 -27.57 -7.52 18.96
C PRO A 61 -29.01 -7.08 18.67
N ARG A 62 -29.14 -5.90 18.05
CA ARG A 62 -30.43 -5.28 17.69
C ARG A 62 -30.33 -4.63 16.31
N ASP A 63 -31.45 -4.63 15.59
CA ASP A 63 -31.56 -4.04 14.25
C ASP A 63 -32.68 -2.96 14.21
N GLU A 64 -33.20 -2.64 13.02
CA GLU A 64 -34.27 -1.64 12.84
C GLU A 64 -35.68 -2.20 13.14
N TYR A 65 -35.80 -3.52 13.22
CA TYR A 65 -37.03 -4.30 13.37
C TYR A 65 -37.03 -5.20 14.62
N PHE A 66 -35.87 -5.53 15.20
CA PHE A 66 -35.76 -6.27 16.46
C PHE A 66 -35.09 -5.48 17.58
N ASN A 67 -35.70 -5.49 18.76
CA ASN A 67 -35.12 -4.97 20.00
C ASN A 67 -35.22 -6.06 21.09
N PRO A 68 -34.11 -6.71 21.47
CA PRO A 68 -34.12 -7.82 22.43
C PRO A 68 -34.66 -7.44 23.81
N LYS A 69 -35.48 -8.33 24.38
CA LYS A 69 -36.10 -8.27 25.71
C LYS A 69 -36.49 -9.69 26.15
N PRO A 70 -36.52 -10.00 27.46
CA PRO A 70 -37.16 -11.22 27.94
C PRO A 70 -38.68 -11.05 27.89
N ASP A 71 -39.38 -12.07 27.38
CA ASP A 71 -40.83 -12.19 27.45
C ASP A 71 -41.22 -13.20 28.54
N LEU A 72 -42.25 -12.84 29.33
CA LEU A 72 -42.60 -13.53 30.58
C LEU A 72 -44.04 -14.03 30.52
N PHE A 73 -44.20 -15.34 30.73
CA PHE A 73 -45.50 -16.02 30.76
C PHE A 73 -45.68 -16.69 32.12
N TYR A 74 -46.93 -16.81 32.56
CA TYR A 74 -47.28 -17.39 33.86
C TYR A 74 -48.32 -18.50 33.66
N VAL A 75 -48.14 -19.60 34.38
CA VAL A 75 -49.03 -20.76 34.38
C VAL A 75 -49.29 -21.11 35.84
N ASP A 76 -50.55 -21.17 36.25
CA ASP A 76 -50.93 -21.60 37.59
C ASP A 76 -51.06 -23.12 37.63
N ASP A 77 -50.29 -23.75 38.52
CA ASP A 77 -50.31 -25.19 38.81
C ASP A 77 -50.85 -25.43 40.23
N THR A 78 -51.22 -26.68 40.50
CA THR A 78 -51.72 -27.19 41.78
C THR A 78 -50.79 -26.94 42.98
N GLU A 79 -49.49 -26.74 42.76
CA GLU A 79 -48.50 -26.42 43.79
C GLU A 79 -48.12 -24.92 43.87
N GLY A 80 -48.58 -24.08 42.92
CA GLY A 80 -48.29 -22.64 42.88
C GLY A 80 -48.19 -22.07 41.46
N THR A 81 -47.91 -20.77 41.34
CA THR A 81 -47.67 -20.13 40.05
C THR A 81 -46.26 -20.44 39.55
N ILE A 82 -46.15 -20.82 38.28
CA ILE A 82 -44.90 -21.05 37.56
C ILE A 82 -44.67 -19.89 36.59
N CYS A 83 -43.45 -19.37 36.54
CA CYS A 83 -43.02 -18.38 35.56
C CYS A 83 -42.14 -19.04 34.48
N HIS A 84 -42.49 -18.81 33.22
CA HIS A 84 -41.71 -19.16 32.06
C HIS A 84 -41.10 -17.90 31.46
N ILE A 85 -39.77 -17.88 31.33
CA ILE A 85 -39.04 -16.85 30.58
C ILE A 85 -38.76 -17.39 29.18
N ILE A 86 -39.14 -16.62 28.16
CA ILE A 86 -38.61 -16.76 26.81
C ILE A 86 -37.60 -15.63 26.61
N LEU A 87 -36.35 -15.99 26.35
CA LEU A 87 -35.27 -15.06 26.01
C LEU A 87 -35.22 -14.83 24.49
N PRO A 88 -34.64 -13.70 24.03
CA PRO A 88 -34.39 -13.43 22.62
C PRO A 88 -33.75 -14.60 21.87
N SER A 89 -34.11 -14.82 20.60
CA SER A 89 -33.49 -15.87 19.76
C SER A 89 -32.00 -15.67 19.44
N ASN A 90 -31.38 -14.58 19.91
CA ASN A 90 -29.93 -14.37 19.89
C ASN A 90 -29.24 -14.52 21.27
N ALA A 91 -29.98 -14.89 22.33
CA ALA A 91 -29.40 -15.39 23.58
C ALA A 91 -29.03 -16.88 23.45
N PRO A 92 -28.01 -17.38 24.19
CA PRO A 92 -27.60 -18.79 24.14
C PRO A 92 -28.54 -19.74 24.89
N ILE A 93 -29.44 -19.21 25.72
CA ILE A 93 -30.52 -19.95 26.38
C ILE A 93 -31.84 -19.34 25.90
N HIS A 94 -32.81 -20.18 25.52
CA HIS A 94 -34.10 -19.70 25.01
C HIS A 94 -35.24 -19.73 26.03
N HIS A 95 -35.33 -20.79 26.85
CA HIS A 95 -36.49 -21.02 27.71
C HIS A 95 -36.06 -21.50 29.10
N ILE A 96 -36.47 -20.76 30.13
CA ILE A 96 -36.15 -21.01 31.54
C ILE A 96 -37.46 -21.02 32.35
N VAL A 97 -37.54 -21.89 33.37
CA VAL A 97 -38.76 -22.12 34.16
C VAL A 97 -38.45 -22.06 35.65
N SER A 98 -39.28 -21.36 36.43
CA SER A 98 -39.20 -21.36 37.90
C SER A 98 -39.56 -22.73 38.49
N ALA A 99 -39.28 -22.93 39.78
CA ALA A 99 -40.12 -23.83 40.57
C ALA A 99 -41.53 -23.24 40.73
N PRO A 100 -42.56 -24.02 41.10
CA PRO A 100 -43.83 -23.46 41.60
C PRO A 100 -43.55 -22.53 42.79
N GLN A 101 -44.19 -21.36 42.82
CA GLN A 101 -44.02 -20.36 43.89
C GLN A 101 -45.37 -19.82 44.37
N SER A 102 -45.38 -19.29 45.59
CA SER A 102 -46.58 -18.77 46.26
C SER A 102 -47.08 -17.42 45.72
N SER A 103 -46.37 -16.79 44.78
CA SER A 103 -46.81 -15.56 44.10
C SER A 103 -46.14 -15.38 42.74
N ILE A 104 -46.76 -14.57 41.88
CA ILE A 104 -46.26 -14.18 40.55
C ILE A 104 -44.86 -13.55 40.64
N ASP A 105 -44.64 -12.63 41.59
CA ASP A 105 -43.35 -11.96 41.76
C ASP A 105 -42.26 -12.89 42.32
N ALA A 106 -42.62 -13.85 43.18
CA ALA A 106 -41.70 -14.90 43.63
C ALA A 106 -41.34 -15.87 42.50
N ALA A 107 -42.31 -16.28 41.68
CA ALA A 107 -42.09 -17.11 40.49
C ALA A 107 -41.12 -16.41 39.52
N LYS A 108 -41.37 -15.12 39.24
CA LYS A 108 -40.52 -14.27 38.39
C LYS A 108 -39.11 -14.09 38.98
N GLY A 109 -38.98 -13.82 40.27
CA GLY A 109 -37.68 -13.67 40.95
C GLY A 109 -36.85 -14.96 40.93
N ASN A 110 -37.48 -16.11 41.17
CA ASN A 110 -36.83 -17.43 41.08
C ASN A 110 -36.44 -17.77 39.63
N ALA A 111 -37.30 -17.48 38.65
CA ALA A 111 -36.98 -17.67 37.23
C ALA A 111 -35.81 -16.80 36.76
N CYS A 112 -35.80 -15.51 37.10
CA CYS A 112 -34.71 -14.60 36.74
C CYS A 112 -33.40 -14.96 37.45
N LEU A 113 -33.44 -15.42 38.71
CA LEU A 113 -32.25 -15.87 39.42
C LEU A 113 -31.66 -17.14 38.79
N ARG A 114 -32.50 -18.11 38.37
CA ARG A 114 -32.08 -19.26 37.56
C ARG A 114 -31.49 -18.82 36.23
N ALA A 115 -32.13 -17.89 35.52
CA ALA A 115 -31.62 -17.36 34.26
C ALA A 115 -30.22 -16.73 34.40
N CYS A 116 -30.00 -15.89 35.40
CA CYS A 116 -28.68 -15.30 35.66
C CYS A 116 -27.63 -16.35 36.06
N LYS A 117 -28.03 -17.40 36.80
CA LYS A 117 -27.16 -18.52 37.12
C LYS A 117 -26.76 -19.31 35.87
N GLU A 118 -27.71 -19.74 35.05
CA GLU A 118 -27.44 -20.55 33.86
C GLU A 118 -26.66 -19.76 32.80
N LEU A 119 -26.94 -18.46 32.61
CA LEU A 119 -26.14 -17.57 31.75
C LEU A 119 -24.70 -17.40 32.24
N HIS A 120 -24.46 -17.45 33.56
CA HIS A 120 -23.12 -17.47 34.13
C HIS A 120 -22.42 -18.82 33.92
N GLU A 121 -23.09 -19.94 34.20
CA GLU A 121 -22.55 -21.30 34.00
C GLU A 121 -22.25 -21.63 32.51
N ILE A 122 -22.90 -20.93 31.58
CA ILE A 122 -22.64 -21.00 30.12
C ILE A 122 -21.62 -19.94 29.64
N GLY A 123 -21.16 -19.04 30.51
CA GLY A 123 -20.13 -18.03 30.20
C GLY A 123 -20.61 -16.83 29.37
N ALA A 124 -21.92 -16.57 29.37
CA ALA A 124 -22.55 -15.40 28.75
C ALA A 124 -22.67 -14.20 29.71
N LEU A 125 -22.48 -14.44 31.01
CA LEU A 125 -22.16 -13.43 32.02
C LEU A 125 -20.73 -13.67 32.52
N THR A 126 -20.02 -12.59 32.85
CA THR A 126 -18.69 -12.63 33.47
C THR A 126 -18.74 -13.20 34.89
N GLU A 127 -17.58 -13.61 35.42
CA GLU A 127 -17.39 -14.02 36.84
C GLU A 127 -17.82 -12.95 37.85
N PHE A 128 -18.02 -11.69 37.44
CA PHE A 128 -18.57 -10.61 38.27
C PHE A 128 -20.11 -10.47 38.17
N LEU A 129 -20.78 -11.42 37.51
CA LEU A 129 -22.22 -11.41 37.22
C LEU A 129 -22.68 -10.19 36.40
N LEU A 130 -21.83 -9.73 35.48
CA LEU A 130 -22.14 -8.63 34.56
C LEU A 130 -22.03 -9.09 33.10
N PRO A 131 -22.83 -8.54 32.16
CA PRO A 131 -22.55 -8.66 30.73
C PRO A 131 -21.18 -8.04 30.41
N GLU A 132 -20.52 -8.54 29.38
CA GLU A 132 -19.25 -8.00 28.88
C GLU A 132 -19.41 -6.50 28.56
N GLN A 133 -18.58 -5.64 29.18
CA GLN A 133 -18.74 -4.18 29.09
C GLN A 133 -18.27 -3.62 27.73
N ASP A 134 -18.64 -2.38 27.44
CA ASP A 134 -18.27 -1.70 26.18
C ASP A 134 -16.97 -0.88 26.28
N ASP A 135 -16.33 -0.85 27.45
CA ASP A 135 -15.31 0.15 27.82
C ASP A 135 -13.85 -0.35 27.76
N LEU A 136 -12.95 0.60 27.52
CA LEU A 136 -11.55 0.39 27.11
C LEU A 136 -10.58 0.31 28.30
N SER A 137 -10.56 -0.77 29.07
CA SER A 137 -9.53 -0.97 30.11
C SER A 137 -9.21 -2.43 30.45
N GLU A 138 -7.91 -2.72 30.54
CA GLU A 138 -7.26 -3.85 31.23
C GLU A 138 -7.51 -5.29 30.75
N GLU A 139 -6.49 -5.85 30.08
CA GLU A 139 -5.88 -7.09 30.57
C GLU A 139 -4.36 -6.87 30.69
N SER A 140 -3.73 -7.38 31.74
CA SER A 140 -2.49 -6.81 32.29
C SER A 140 -1.21 -7.60 31.94
N THR A 141 -0.45 -7.14 30.94
CA THR A 141 0.95 -7.56 30.75
C THR A 141 1.88 -6.42 30.29
N LEU A 142 2.85 -6.10 31.16
CA LEU A 142 4.06 -5.29 30.95
C LEU A 142 3.88 -3.77 30.73
N ASP A 143 4.47 -2.99 31.63
CA ASP A 143 4.44 -1.52 31.64
C ASP A 143 5.06 -0.88 30.38
N ILE A 144 4.23 -0.20 29.60
CA ILE A 144 4.61 0.86 28.66
C ILE A 144 3.61 2.01 28.92
N PRO A 145 4.04 3.29 29.05
CA PRO A 145 3.13 4.36 29.46
C PRO A 145 1.96 4.55 28.51
N ASP A 146 0.73 4.45 29.03
CA ASP A 146 -0.49 4.68 28.27
C ASP A 146 -0.59 6.14 27.78
N PHE A 147 -1.15 6.29 26.59
CA PHE A 147 -1.64 7.56 26.05
C PHE A 147 -3.09 7.37 25.59
N ASP A 148 -3.95 8.30 25.97
CA ASP A 148 -5.41 8.16 25.92
C ASP A 148 -5.96 7.90 24.51
N SER A 149 -6.97 7.02 24.44
CA SER A 149 -7.64 6.66 23.19
C SER A 149 -8.41 7.84 22.60
N THR A 150 -7.90 8.42 21.51
CA THR A 150 -8.67 9.31 20.62
C THR A 150 -8.53 8.84 19.18
N GLU A 151 -9.65 8.78 18.43
CA GLU A 151 -9.71 8.23 17.06
C GLU A 151 -8.94 9.05 15.99
N ASP A 152 -8.20 10.10 16.38
CA ASP A 152 -7.36 10.91 15.50
C ASP A 152 -5.85 10.52 15.60
N GLU A 153 -5.47 9.61 16.51
CA GLU A 153 -4.08 9.12 16.77
C GLU A 153 -3.48 8.24 15.66
N ASP A 154 -4.25 7.75 14.69
CA ASP A 154 -3.80 6.89 13.57
C ASP A 154 -2.69 7.52 12.69
N SER A 155 -2.44 8.82 12.88
CA SER A 155 -1.39 9.59 12.21
C SER A 155 -0.14 9.85 13.07
N SER A 156 0.00 9.17 14.21
CA SER A 156 1.24 9.15 15.00
C SER A 156 2.36 8.42 14.25
N PHE A 157 3.50 9.11 14.05
CA PHE A 157 4.69 8.59 13.38
C PHE A 157 5.83 8.34 14.37
N GLU A 158 6.53 7.22 14.24
CA GLU A 158 7.67 6.83 15.08
C GLU A 158 8.96 6.70 14.29
N LEU A 159 10.08 7.08 14.92
CA LEU A 159 11.40 7.21 14.28
C LEU A 159 12.24 5.92 14.39
N GLN A 160 11.94 4.97 13.51
CA GLN A 160 12.56 3.65 13.43
C GLN A 160 13.92 3.69 12.68
N GLU A 161 14.73 2.64 12.82
CA GLU A 161 16.04 2.49 12.17
C GLU A 161 15.97 1.36 11.14
N MET A 162 16.14 1.66 9.84
CA MET A 162 16.05 0.65 8.78
C MET A 162 17.25 -0.32 8.83
N LEU A 163 16.96 -1.61 8.72
CA LEU A 163 17.99 -2.64 8.63
C LEU A 163 18.84 -2.44 7.36
N VAL A 164 20.15 -2.36 7.57
CA VAL A 164 21.18 -2.59 6.55
C VAL A 164 21.60 -4.07 6.61
N PRO A 165 21.69 -4.79 5.49
CA PRO A 165 22.05 -6.22 5.48
C PRO A 165 23.35 -6.54 6.23
N ALA A 166 23.38 -7.64 6.98
CA ALA A 166 24.59 -8.26 7.50
C ALA A 166 25.62 -8.53 6.38
N THR A 167 25.14 -8.99 5.21
CA THR A 167 25.96 -9.26 4.02
C THR A 167 26.72 -8.02 3.50
N LEU A 168 26.22 -6.81 3.79
CA LEU A 168 26.84 -5.54 3.40
C LEU A 168 27.57 -4.84 4.57
N LYS A 169 27.52 -5.38 5.79
CA LYS A 169 28.10 -4.77 7.00
C LYS A 169 29.54 -5.21 7.30
N GLU A 170 29.99 -6.34 6.77
CA GLU A 170 31.29 -6.93 7.15
C GLU A 170 32.49 -6.12 6.60
N PRO A 171 33.31 -5.49 7.47
CA PRO A 171 34.45 -4.69 7.03
C PRO A 171 35.70 -5.57 6.83
N TRP A 172 36.41 -5.36 5.72
CA TRP A 172 37.71 -6.01 5.47
C TRP A 172 38.90 -5.28 6.11
N THR A 173 38.71 -4.12 6.74
CA THR A 173 39.77 -3.30 7.35
C THR A 173 40.53 -3.99 8.49
N ASN A 174 39.94 -5.03 9.10
CA ASN A 174 40.55 -5.83 10.17
C ASN A 174 41.19 -7.15 9.66
N ALA A 175 41.15 -7.43 8.35
CA ALA A 175 41.75 -8.62 7.76
C ALA A 175 43.23 -8.38 7.42
N GLY A 176 44.07 -9.39 7.64
CA GLY A 176 45.43 -9.41 7.09
C GLY A 176 45.40 -9.56 5.56
N TYR A 177 46.36 -8.95 4.87
CA TYR A 177 46.53 -9.09 3.42
C TYR A 177 47.14 -10.46 3.05
N PRO A 178 46.80 -11.04 1.89
CA PRO A 178 45.83 -10.54 0.90
C PRO A 178 44.37 -10.71 1.35
N VAL A 179 43.52 -9.73 1.01
CA VAL A 179 42.10 -9.78 1.30
C VAL A 179 41.39 -10.59 0.20
N SER A 180 40.95 -11.80 0.54
CA SER A 180 40.03 -12.56 -0.32
C SER A 180 38.60 -12.03 -0.20
N LEU A 181 38.00 -11.68 -1.34
CA LEU A 181 36.63 -11.20 -1.52
C LEU A 181 35.84 -12.12 -2.47
N ASN A 182 34.54 -12.25 -2.24
CA ASN A 182 33.58 -12.87 -3.14
C ASN A 182 33.33 -11.94 -4.34
N SER A 183 33.27 -12.49 -5.57
CA SER A 183 33.12 -11.73 -6.81
C SER A 183 31.86 -12.14 -7.59
N TYR A 184 31.08 -11.15 -8.00
CA TYR A 184 29.84 -11.31 -8.78
C TYR A 184 29.89 -10.39 -10.00
N PHE A 185 29.83 -10.96 -11.20
CA PHE A 185 29.78 -10.23 -12.46
C PHE A 185 28.37 -9.66 -12.69
N ILE A 186 28.29 -8.36 -12.93
CA ILE A 186 27.04 -7.64 -13.23
C ILE A 186 26.92 -7.54 -14.75
N ARG A 187 26.01 -8.33 -15.34
CA ARG A 187 25.80 -8.36 -16.78
C ARG A 187 24.72 -7.36 -17.18
N PHE A 188 25.02 -6.49 -18.16
CA PHE A 188 24.04 -5.55 -18.73
C PHE A 188 23.57 -6.01 -20.12
N ARG A 189 22.25 -6.15 -20.30
CA ARG A 189 21.59 -6.58 -21.55
C ARG A 189 20.55 -5.54 -21.99
N PRO A 190 20.96 -4.49 -22.74
CA PRO A 190 20.06 -3.42 -23.18
C PRO A 190 19.04 -3.90 -24.21
N LYS A 191 17.84 -3.31 -24.19
CA LYS A 191 16.75 -3.53 -25.14
C LYS A 191 16.30 -2.17 -25.70
N PRO A 192 16.50 -1.88 -27.01
CA PRO A 192 17.19 -2.70 -28.01
C PRO A 192 18.70 -2.85 -27.75
N HIS A 193 19.36 -3.74 -28.49
CA HIS A 193 20.81 -3.98 -28.41
C HIS A 193 21.66 -2.91 -29.16
N ASP A 194 21.35 -1.62 -28.96
CA ASP A 194 21.99 -0.50 -29.66
C ASP A 194 23.10 0.20 -28.85
N ARG A 195 23.19 -0.08 -27.55
CA ARG A 195 24.15 0.55 -26.62
C ARG A 195 25.17 -0.46 -26.08
N LYS A 196 26.38 0.04 -25.84
CA LYS A 196 27.44 -0.68 -25.12
C LYS A 196 27.52 -0.20 -23.69
N TYR A 197 27.89 -1.12 -22.81
CA TYR A 197 28.12 -0.92 -21.39
C TYR A 197 29.46 -1.57 -21.06
N LYS A 198 30.20 -1.01 -20.10
CA LYS A 198 31.39 -1.62 -19.54
C LYS A 198 30.94 -2.59 -18.44
N ASP A 199 31.37 -3.83 -18.52
CA ASP A 199 31.07 -4.81 -17.47
C ASP A 199 31.67 -4.39 -16.13
N PHE A 200 30.91 -4.60 -15.05
CA PHE A 200 31.34 -4.36 -13.67
C PHE A 200 31.27 -5.63 -12.83
N GLY A 201 32.18 -5.76 -11.88
CA GLY A 201 32.16 -6.77 -10.82
C GLY A 201 31.81 -6.13 -9.48
N LEU A 202 30.91 -6.78 -8.74
CA LEU A 202 30.62 -6.53 -7.34
C LEU A 202 31.52 -7.42 -6.47
N PHE A 203 32.24 -6.80 -5.54
CA PHE A 203 33.15 -7.45 -4.62
C PHE A 203 32.69 -7.23 -3.17
N LEU A 204 32.56 -8.33 -2.43
CA LEU A 204 31.98 -8.39 -1.08
C LEU A 204 32.82 -9.28 -0.16
N LYS A 205 32.86 -8.99 1.14
CA LYS A 205 33.54 -9.87 2.10
C LYS A 205 32.72 -11.13 2.34
N ALA A 206 31.48 -10.97 2.82
CA ALA A 206 30.49 -12.04 2.91
C ALA A 206 30.07 -12.55 1.51
N PRO A 207 29.72 -13.84 1.35
CA PRO A 207 29.05 -14.33 0.15
C PRO A 207 27.60 -13.86 0.10
N LEU A 208 27.07 -13.61 -1.10
CA LEU A 208 25.62 -13.43 -1.27
C LEU A 208 24.88 -14.74 -0.91
N PRO A 209 23.66 -14.67 -0.34
CA PRO A 209 22.76 -15.82 -0.22
C PRO A 209 22.37 -16.43 -1.57
N SER A 210 21.83 -17.65 -1.57
CA SER A 210 21.41 -18.37 -2.79
C SER A 210 20.31 -17.65 -3.58
N ASP A 211 19.37 -16.99 -2.90
CA ASP A 211 18.28 -16.25 -3.55
C ASP A 211 18.83 -14.96 -4.19
N ALA A 212 19.72 -14.22 -3.52
CA ALA A 212 20.37 -13.03 -4.08
C ALA A 212 21.26 -13.31 -5.31
N LYS A 213 21.80 -14.54 -5.46
CA LYS A 213 22.56 -14.95 -6.67
C LYS A 213 21.69 -15.13 -7.91
N ARG A 214 20.36 -15.07 -7.77
CA ARG A 214 19.38 -15.17 -8.87
C ARG A 214 18.73 -13.84 -9.22
N LEU A 215 19.24 -12.73 -8.68
CA LEU A 215 18.71 -11.39 -8.90
C LEU A 215 18.72 -11.00 -10.39
N GLU A 216 17.52 -10.85 -10.95
CA GLU A 216 17.26 -10.30 -12.27
C GLU A 216 16.47 -8.98 -12.15
N ILE A 217 16.89 -7.93 -12.87
CA ILE A 217 16.26 -6.59 -12.82
C ILE A 217 16.10 -6.03 -14.24
N ASP A 218 14.91 -5.54 -14.60
CA ASP A 218 14.68 -4.73 -15.80
C ASP A 218 14.72 -3.24 -15.39
N LEU A 219 15.70 -2.48 -15.89
CA LEU A 219 15.93 -1.07 -15.54
C LEU A 219 15.35 -0.15 -16.62
N HIS A 220 14.51 0.82 -16.24
CA HIS A 220 13.70 1.59 -17.17
C HIS A 220 14.29 2.96 -17.51
N LEU A 221 14.74 3.07 -18.77
CA LEU A 221 15.31 4.25 -19.37
C LEU A 221 14.22 5.10 -20.06
N ALA A 222 14.63 6.27 -20.56
CA ALA A 222 13.75 7.13 -21.35
C ALA A 222 13.31 6.45 -22.67
N HIS A 223 12.22 6.96 -23.24
CA HIS A 223 11.68 6.57 -24.56
C HIS A 223 11.33 5.07 -24.70
N GLY A 224 11.00 4.41 -23.58
CA GLY A 224 10.55 3.00 -23.57
C GLY A 224 11.66 1.96 -23.69
N ARG A 225 12.93 2.39 -23.61
CA ARG A 225 14.11 1.51 -23.56
C ARG A 225 14.24 0.86 -22.18
N SER A 226 14.82 -0.34 -22.10
CA SER A 226 15.21 -0.94 -20.81
C SER A 226 16.61 -1.56 -20.86
N VAL A 227 17.19 -1.82 -19.68
CA VAL A 227 18.40 -2.64 -19.54
C VAL A 227 18.11 -3.76 -18.56
N PHE A 228 18.07 -4.98 -19.08
CA PHE A 228 17.99 -6.16 -18.23
C PHE A 228 19.35 -6.40 -17.60
N THR A 229 19.38 -6.68 -16.30
CA THR A 229 20.60 -6.82 -15.50
C THR A 229 20.52 -8.09 -14.68
N ASP A 230 21.58 -8.92 -14.74
CA ASP A 230 21.69 -10.18 -13.99
C ASP A 230 23.03 -10.29 -13.25
N LEU A 231 22.99 -10.83 -12.03
CA LEU A 231 24.17 -11.16 -11.24
C LEU A 231 24.66 -12.58 -11.53
N VAL A 232 25.96 -12.73 -11.79
CA VAL A 232 26.59 -14.04 -12.08
C VAL A 232 27.77 -14.27 -11.13
N PRO A 233 27.73 -15.28 -10.24
CA PRO A 233 28.85 -15.62 -9.38
C PRO A 233 30.12 -15.96 -10.18
N SER A 234 31.24 -15.28 -9.88
CA SER A 234 32.55 -15.49 -10.53
C SER A 234 33.62 -16.06 -9.57
N GLY A 235 33.21 -16.56 -8.40
CA GLY A 235 34.08 -17.16 -7.39
C GLY A 235 34.73 -16.12 -6.48
N HIS A 236 36.00 -16.32 -6.15
CA HIS A 236 36.77 -15.43 -5.28
C HIS A 236 37.91 -14.73 -6.04
N VAL A 237 38.25 -13.52 -5.58
CA VAL A 237 39.41 -12.74 -6.02
C VAL A 237 40.15 -12.26 -4.78
N GLU A 238 41.47 -12.44 -4.78
CA GLU A 238 42.37 -11.93 -3.74
C GLU A 238 42.92 -10.58 -4.19
N PHE A 239 43.01 -9.64 -3.23
CA PHE A 239 43.55 -8.30 -3.43
C PHE A 239 44.69 -8.05 -2.44
N ASN A 240 45.82 -7.55 -2.93
CA ASN A 240 46.88 -7.03 -2.05
C ASN A 240 46.55 -5.61 -1.53
N GLU A 241 47.42 -5.03 -0.69
CA GLU A 241 47.20 -3.72 -0.09
C GLU A 241 47.12 -2.56 -1.11
N GLU A 242 48.00 -2.56 -2.12
CA GLU A 242 47.98 -1.57 -3.21
C GLU A 242 46.73 -1.73 -4.09
N GLU A 243 46.35 -2.97 -4.41
CA GLU A 243 45.15 -3.28 -5.18
C GLU A 243 43.86 -2.86 -4.44
N MET A 244 43.79 -3.10 -3.12
CA MET A 244 42.67 -2.64 -2.29
C MET A 244 42.59 -1.11 -2.20
N LEU A 245 43.73 -0.41 -2.19
CA LEU A 245 43.77 1.05 -2.19
C LEU A 245 43.30 1.62 -3.56
N LEU A 246 43.86 1.12 -4.66
CA LEU A 246 43.45 1.47 -6.02
C LEU A 246 41.96 1.20 -6.26
N ALA A 247 41.44 0.08 -5.75
CA ALA A 247 40.02 -0.26 -5.84
C ALA A 247 39.11 0.74 -5.11
N GLN A 248 39.50 1.17 -3.90
CA GLN A 248 38.76 2.15 -3.11
C GLN A 248 38.82 3.56 -3.75
N HIS A 249 39.99 4.00 -4.19
CA HIS A 249 40.16 5.27 -4.90
C HIS A 249 39.38 5.32 -6.21
N PHE A 250 39.35 4.23 -6.97
CA PHE A 250 38.56 4.18 -8.21
C PHE A 250 37.05 4.30 -7.93
N GLN A 251 36.54 3.67 -6.87
CA GLN A 251 35.15 3.83 -6.45
C GLN A 251 34.87 5.26 -5.95
N GLU A 252 35.76 5.87 -5.16
CA GLU A 252 35.66 7.29 -4.75
C GLU A 252 35.56 8.21 -5.98
N VAL A 253 36.46 8.06 -6.96
CA VAL A 253 36.43 8.82 -8.22
C VAL A 253 35.11 8.61 -8.97
N CYS A 254 34.64 7.37 -9.11
CA CYS A 254 33.36 7.10 -9.78
C CYS A 254 32.19 7.81 -9.08
N LEU A 255 32.07 7.69 -7.75
CA LEU A 255 30.99 8.28 -6.98
C LEU A 255 31.01 9.81 -7.08
N LYS A 256 32.20 10.43 -6.90
CA LYS A 256 32.37 11.89 -7.02
C LYS A 256 32.07 12.40 -8.43
N VAL A 257 32.52 11.72 -9.49
CA VAL A 257 32.23 12.13 -10.88
C VAL A 257 30.73 12.12 -11.18
N ILE A 258 29.97 11.17 -10.62
CA ILE A 258 28.54 11.06 -10.90
C ILE A 258 27.72 12.03 -10.04
N MET A 259 28.04 12.17 -8.75
CA MET A 259 27.19 12.87 -7.77
C MET A 259 27.77 14.22 -7.32
N ASP A 260 29.08 14.30 -7.09
CA ASP A 260 29.77 15.45 -6.46
C ASP A 260 30.56 16.27 -7.50
N ARG A 261 29.99 16.40 -8.71
CA ARG A 261 30.59 16.96 -9.95
C ARG A 261 31.31 18.29 -9.77
N SER A 262 30.86 19.12 -8.84
CA SER A 262 31.45 20.43 -8.54
C SER A 262 32.90 20.34 -8.05
N GLU A 263 33.32 19.22 -7.44
CA GLU A 263 34.73 19.04 -7.06
C GLU A 263 35.64 19.03 -8.31
N PHE A 264 35.19 18.44 -9.42
CA PHE A 264 35.95 18.34 -10.68
C PHE A 264 36.00 19.63 -11.51
N ILE A 265 35.44 20.73 -11.01
CA ILE A 265 35.68 22.06 -11.60
C ILE A 265 37.09 22.54 -11.21
N CYS A 266 37.52 22.26 -9.98
CA CYS A 266 38.85 22.62 -9.47
C CYS A 266 40.00 21.86 -10.18
N ASP A 267 41.20 22.42 -10.10
CA ASP A 267 42.42 21.83 -10.71
C ASP A 267 42.98 20.63 -9.93
N TYR A 268 42.55 20.45 -8.67
CA TYR A 268 42.94 19.36 -7.79
C TYR A 268 41.74 18.84 -7.00
N VAL A 269 41.54 17.52 -7.02
CA VAL A 269 40.52 16.79 -6.25
C VAL A 269 41.23 15.83 -5.29
N PRO A 270 41.15 16.05 -3.96
CA PRO A 270 41.74 15.13 -3.00
C PRO A 270 41.00 13.79 -2.99
N LEU A 271 41.77 12.70 -3.01
CA LEU A 271 41.32 11.34 -2.69
C LEU A 271 41.70 11.01 -1.24
N ARG A 272 40.97 10.10 -0.59
CA ARG A 272 41.21 9.77 0.83
C ARG A 272 42.52 9.00 1.04
N GLY A 273 43.34 9.46 1.99
CA GLY A 273 44.55 8.74 2.44
C GLY A 273 44.22 7.55 3.36
N CYS A 274 45.18 6.63 3.50
CA CYS A 274 45.03 5.37 4.25
C CYS A 274 44.80 5.52 5.77
N GLU A 275 44.96 6.72 6.33
CA GLU A 275 44.93 6.94 7.78
C GLU A 275 43.52 6.88 8.39
N VAL A 276 42.46 6.97 7.58
CA VAL A 276 41.06 6.90 8.04
C VAL A 276 40.62 5.44 8.26
N ARG A 277 41.22 4.77 9.26
CA ARG A 277 40.81 3.43 9.71
C ARG A 277 39.38 3.39 10.24
N GLU A 278 38.86 4.53 10.71
CA GLU A 278 37.46 4.71 11.12
C GLU A 278 36.57 5.07 9.92
N SER A 279 36.36 4.10 9.04
CA SER A 279 35.41 4.23 7.94
C SER A 279 33.97 4.22 8.46
N ASN A 280 33.40 5.40 8.73
CA ASN A 280 31.99 5.63 9.11
C ASN A 280 30.96 5.27 7.99
N SER A 281 31.27 4.29 7.14
CA SER A 281 30.33 3.69 6.19
C SER A 281 29.54 2.60 6.88
N SER A 282 28.22 2.59 6.70
CA SER A 282 27.37 1.47 7.11
C SER A 282 27.38 0.31 6.11
N LYS A 283 28.06 0.46 4.97
CA LYS A 283 28.07 -0.47 3.82
C LYS A 283 29.47 -0.69 3.27
N PHE A 284 29.83 -1.95 3.06
CA PHE A 284 31.14 -2.42 2.61
C PHE A 284 30.99 -3.27 1.34
N TYR A 285 31.13 -2.64 0.18
CA TYR A 285 31.23 -3.30 -1.12
C TYR A 285 32.11 -2.47 -2.07
N ILE A 286 32.68 -3.11 -3.09
CA ILE A 286 33.38 -2.42 -4.17
C ILE A 286 32.79 -2.82 -5.52
N LEU A 287 32.59 -1.83 -6.40
CA LEU A 287 32.21 -1.96 -7.80
C LEU A 287 33.39 -1.57 -8.70
N LEU A 288 33.98 -2.54 -9.40
CA LEU A 288 35.12 -2.31 -10.30
C LEU A 288 34.79 -2.70 -11.75
N PRO A 289 35.34 -2.01 -12.76
CA PRO A 289 35.28 -2.48 -14.14
C PRO A 289 36.01 -3.82 -14.28
N VAL A 290 35.45 -4.72 -15.08
CA VAL A 290 36.03 -6.05 -15.32
C VAL A 290 36.21 -6.34 -16.81
N ILE A 291 36.89 -7.44 -17.08
CA ILE A 291 37.05 -8.09 -18.38
C ILE A 291 36.54 -9.53 -18.22
N TRP A 292 35.55 -9.91 -19.03
CA TRP A 292 35.01 -11.27 -19.05
C TRP A 292 35.86 -12.19 -19.93
N GLN A 293 36.18 -13.39 -19.44
CA GLN A 293 36.91 -14.41 -20.21
C GLN A 293 36.00 -15.61 -20.52
N GLU A 294 35.55 -15.72 -21.76
CA GLU A 294 34.55 -16.71 -22.19
C GLU A 294 34.99 -18.16 -21.91
N PHE A 295 36.26 -18.48 -22.20
CA PHE A 295 36.83 -19.83 -22.04
C PHE A 295 36.92 -20.31 -20.57
N GLY A 296 36.78 -19.42 -19.58
CA GLY A 296 36.87 -19.76 -18.15
C GLY A 296 35.64 -19.39 -17.31
N LYS A 297 34.65 -18.68 -17.87
CA LYS A 297 33.53 -18.06 -17.14
C LYS A 297 33.97 -17.27 -15.89
N LYS A 298 35.12 -16.61 -15.97
CA LYS A 298 35.70 -15.82 -14.87
C LYS A 298 35.91 -14.38 -15.30
N SER A 299 35.52 -13.43 -14.45
CA SER A 299 35.85 -12.02 -14.61
C SER A 299 37.18 -11.69 -13.94
N SER A 300 38.06 -10.98 -14.65
CA SER A 300 39.27 -10.34 -14.09
C SER A 300 39.06 -8.83 -13.97
N VAL A 301 39.56 -8.21 -12.89
CA VAL A 301 39.50 -6.75 -12.69
C VAL A 301 40.29 -6.03 -13.79
N ASP A 302 39.71 -4.95 -14.35
CA ASP A 302 40.37 -4.12 -15.35
C ASP A 302 41.32 -3.11 -14.69
N TRP A 303 42.42 -3.64 -14.17
CA TRP A 303 43.47 -2.84 -13.54
C TRP A 303 44.15 -1.84 -14.49
N MET A 304 44.05 -2.02 -15.81
CA MET A 304 44.60 -1.09 -16.80
C MET A 304 43.75 0.17 -16.88
N THR A 305 42.43 0.01 -17.00
CA THR A 305 41.47 1.12 -16.94
C THR A 305 41.54 1.85 -15.59
N ILE A 306 41.56 1.10 -14.48
CA ILE A 306 41.63 1.67 -13.12
C ILE A 306 42.88 2.54 -12.95
N ARG A 307 44.07 2.03 -13.29
CA ARG A 307 45.31 2.79 -13.18
C ARG A 307 45.35 3.99 -14.13
N LYS A 308 44.83 3.87 -15.36
CA LYS A 308 44.74 5.01 -16.31
C LYS A 308 43.87 6.16 -15.78
N CYS A 309 42.78 5.85 -15.08
CA CYS A 309 41.92 6.85 -14.43
C CYS A 309 42.62 7.51 -13.24
N LEU A 310 43.24 6.71 -12.36
CA LEU A 310 43.90 7.23 -11.15
C LEU A 310 45.21 8.00 -11.44
N SER A 311 45.84 7.77 -12.60
CA SER A 311 46.98 8.57 -13.07
C SER A 311 46.60 9.94 -13.68
N SER A 312 45.36 10.42 -13.48
CA SER A 312 44.94 11.74 -13.99
C SER A 312 45.58 12.88 -13.18
N PRO A 313 46.08 13.96 -13.82
CA PRO A 313 46.76 15.07 -13.13
C PRO A 313 45.98 15.68 -11.97
N ILE A 314 44.64 15.73 -12.07
CA ILE A 314 43.73 16.27 -11.05
C ILE A 314 43.81 15.58 -9.68
N PHE A 315 44.36 14.35 -9.60
CA PHE A 315 44.56 13.63 -8.34
C PHE A 315 46.00 13.78 -7.79
N THR A 316 46.88 14.48 -8.51
CA THR A 316 48.27 14.72 -8.09
C THR A 316 48.44 16.14 -7.58
N SER A 317 49.20 16.31 -6.48
CA SER A 317 49.51 17.64 -5.92
C SER A 317 50.16 18.53 -7.00
N PRO A 318 49.77 19.81 -7.13
CA PRO A 318 50.28 20.69 -8.18
C PRO A 318 51.81 20.86 -8.08
N ALA A 319 52.54 20.21 -8.98
CA ALA A 319 53.96 20.40 -9.17
C ALA A 319 54.22 21.69 -9.99
N PRO A 320 55.38 22.35 -9.84
CA PRO A 320 55.73 23.51 -10.66
C PRO A 320 55.73 23.13 -12.16
N LEU A 321 55.14 23.99 -13.00
CA LEU A 321 55.06 23.79 -14.45
C LEU A 321 56.45 23.61 -15.08
N VAL A 322 56.83 22.35 -15.33
CA VAL A 322 58.04 22.02 -16.10
C VAL A 322 57.74 22.30 -17.57
N SER A 323 58.11 23.50 -18.02
CA SER A 323 57.99 23.90 -19.42
C SER A 323 58.82 23.00 -20.32
N SER A 324 58.18 22.12 -21.10
CA SER A 324 58.90 21.31 -22.06
C SER A 324 58.14 20.99 -23.34
N ARG A 325 58.77 21.43 -24.45
CA ARG A 325 58.73 20.90 -25.82
C ARG A 325 57.50 21.25 -26.67
N ILE A 326 57.83 21.49 -27.94
CA ILE A 326 56.93 21.78 -29.05
C ILE A 326 56.06 20.53 -29.31
N PRO A 327 54.75 20.65 -29.55
CA PRO A 327 53.90 19.51 -29.87
C PRO A 327 54.39 18.80 -31.14
N SER A 328 54.50 17.48 -31.07
CA SER A 328 54.69 16.62 -32.25
C SER A 328 53.35 16.29 -32.92
N GLU A 329 53.41 15.77 -34.14
CA GLU A 329 52.21 15.35 -34.89
C GLU A 329 51.29 14.44 -34.03
N GLY A 330 49.99 14.72 -34.03
CA GLY A 330 48.99 13.98 -33.24
C GLY A 330 48.63 14.57 -31.86
N HIS A 331 48.97 15.84 -31.60
CA HIS A 331 48.49 16.60 -30.43
C HIS A 331 47.38 17.60 -30.83
N LEU A 332 46.43 17.83 -29.93
CA LEU A 332 45.38 18.86 -30.02
C LEU A 332 45.59 19.90 -28.91
N HIS A 333 45.11 21.12 -29.12
CA HIS A 333 45.20 22.21 -28.16
C HIS A 333 43.92 22.26 -27.32
N LEU A 334 44.02 21.86 -26.04
CA LEU A 334 42.96 21.97 -25.03
C LEU A 334 43.07 23.29 -24.25
N ALA A 335 42.06 23.57 -23.43
CA ALA A 335 42.08 24.71 -22.50
C ALA A 335 43.20 24.59 -21.45
N ASP A 336 43.52 23.36 -21.02
CA ASP A 336 44.59 23.05 -20.04
C ASP A 336 45.97 22.80 -20.68
N GLY A 337 46.07 22.74 -22.02
CA GLY A 337 47.34 22.62 -22.74
C GLY A 337 47.31 21.67 -23.95
N PRO A 338 48.46 21.43 -24.60
CA PRO A 338 48.56 20.49 -25.72
C PRO A 338 48.55 19.03 -25.23
N ALA A 339 47.59 18.22 -25.72
CA ALA A 339 47.44 16.81 -25.32
C ALA A 339 47.32 15.88 -26.54
N SER A 340 47.84 14.65 -26.41
CA SER A 340 47.77 13.65 -27.48
C SER A 340 46.36 13.07 -27.62
N VAL A 341 45.93 12.81 -28.86
CA VAL A 341 44.63 12.17 -29.19
C VAL A 341 44.39 10.88 -28.38
N ASN A 342 45.42 10.07 -28.13
CA ASN A 342 45.34 8.82 -27.36
C ASN A 342 45.05 9.02 -25.85
N VAL A 343 45.25 10.23 -25.34
CA VAL A 343 44.92 10.65 -23.97
C VAL A 343 43.53 11.28 -23.91
N ILE A 344 43.14 12.02 -24.96
CA ILE A 344 41.83 12.70 -25.06
C ILE A 344 40.70 11.67 -25.32
N LEU A 345 40.92 10.68 -26.18
CA LEU A 345 39.93 9.64 -26.48
C LEU A 345 39.55 8.82 -25.23
N ASN A 346 38.24 8.60 -25.05
CA ASN A 346 37.64 7.91 -23.91
C ASN A 346 37.90 8.58 -22.54
N SER A 347 38.10 9.91 -22.51
CA SER A 347 38.32 10.67 -21.29
C SER A 347 37.15 11.62 -20.97
N LEU A 348 37.07 12.03 -19.71
CA LEU A 348 36.11 13.02 -19.20
C LEU A 348 36.71 14.43 -19.33
N VAL A 349 36.02 15.31 -20.05
CA VAL A 349 36.36 16.72 -20.19
C VAL A 349 35.28 17.62 -19.56
N TYR A 350 35.69 18.80 -19.10
CA TYR A 350 34.80 19.88 -18.66
C TYR A 350 34.78 20.99 -19.71
N VAL A 351 33.62 21.61 -19.95
CA VAL A 351 33.45 22.68 -20.93
C VAL A 351 32.93 23.92 -20.21
N GLY A 352 33.83 24.85 -19.89
CA GLY A 352 33.55 26.01 -19.03
C GLY A 352 32.34 26.84 -19.47
N HIS A 353 32.25 27.18 -20.76
CA HIS A 353 31.16 27.99 -21.32
C HIS A 353 29.78 27.29 -21.33
N LYS A 354 29.72 25.97 -21.06
CA LYS A 354 28.49 25.18 -20.88
C LYS A 354 28.30 24.69 -19.44
N LYS A 355 29.23 25.02 -18.54
CA LYS A 355 29.34 24.51 -17.15
C LYS A 355 29.06 23.00 -17.03
N SER A 356 29.49 22.23 -18.03
CA SER A 356 29.04 20.84 -18.25
C SER A 356 30.20 19.90 -18.53
N PHE A 357 30.07 18.66 -18.07
CA PHE A 357 31.01 17.57 -18.32
C PHE A 357 30.57 16.70 -19.50
N PHE A 358 31.54 16.23 -20.28
CA PHE A 358 31.31 15.38 -21.45
C PHE A 358 32.34 14.25 -21.52
N PHE A 359 31.92 13.07 -22.01
CA PHE A 359 32.79 11.96 -22.37
C PHE A 359 33.21 12.09 -23.84
N VAL A 360 34.51 12.17 -24.13
CA VAL A 360 34.99 12.15 -25.53
C VAL A 360 34.86 10.75 -26.10
N SER A 361 34.07 10.60 -27.16
CA SER A 361 33.85 9.33 -27.86
C SER A 361 34.79 9.16 -29.06
N GLU A 362 35.00 10.22 -29.83
CA GLU A 362 35.75 10.19 -31.09
C GLU A 362 36.35 11.57 -31.41
N VAL A 363 37.37 11.62 -32.28
CA VAL A 363 37.95 12.86 -32.83
C VAL A 363 37.62 12.90 -34.33
N ARG A 364 36.80 13.86 -34.74
CA ARG A 364 36.23 13.96 -36.10
C ARG A 364 37.23 14.64 -37.03
N THR A 365 38.15 13.87 -37.61
CA THR A 365 39.19 14.40 -38.52
C THR A 365 38.65 15.00 -39.82
N ASP A 366 37.36 14.80 -40.12
CA ASP A 366 36.60 15.39 -41.22
C ASP A 366 35.87 16.69 -40.86
N ARG A 367 35.97 17.18 -39.62
CA ARG A 367 35.32 18.42 -39.16
C ARG A 367 36.20 19.29 -38.27
N ASN A 368 36.23 20.58 -38.57
CA ASN A 368 36.95 21.65 -37.88
C ASN A 368 35.96 22.76 -37.41
N GLY A 369 36.46 23.83 -36.81
CA GLY A 369 35.65 24.99 -36.38
C GLY A 369 34.90 25.71 -37.51
N TYR A 370 35.39 25.62 -38.74
CA TYR A 370 34.70 26.16 -39.94
C TYR A 370 33.61 25.23 -40.49
N SER A 371 33.40 24.06 -39.89
CA SER A 371 32.31 23.15 -40.25
C SER A 371 30.95 23.64 -39.72
N LEU A 372 29.87 23.28 -40.42
CA LEU A 372 28.50 23.64 -40.05
C LEU A 372 28.07 23.02 -38.72
N HIS A 373 27.70 23.88 -37.76
CA HIS A 373 27.15 23.53 -36.45
C HIS A 373 25.65 23.19 -36.55
N ASN A 374 24.93 23.95 -37.37
CA ASN A 374 23.53 23.72 -37.74
C ASN A 374 23.36 23.95 -39.26
N SER A 375 22.14 23.99 -39.77
CA SER A 375 21.85 24.18 -41.21
C SER A 375 22.20 25.57 -41.78
N SER A 376 22.76 26.48 -40.98
CA SER A 376 22.90 27.91 -41.32
C SER A 376 24.18 28.60 -40.79
N THR A 377 24.83 28.11 -39.73
CA THR A 377 26.03 28.73 -39.13
C THR A 377 27.14 27.71 -38.87
N THR A 378 28.39 28.14 -38.99
CA THR A 378 29.57 27.35 -38.58
C THR A 378 29.73 27.30 -37.05
N HIS A 379 30.61 26.43 -36.55
CA HIS A 379 30.95 26.38 -35.12
C HIS A 379 31.63 27.68 -34.65
N VAL A 380 32.54 28.25 -35.44
CA VAL A 380 33.22 29.53 -35.13
C VAL A 380 32.22 30.70 -35.05
N GLU A 381 31.33 30.84 -36.03
CA GLU A 381 30.30 31.88 -36.01
C GLU A 381 29.37 31.71 -34.80
N HIS A 382 28.88 30.49 -34.56
CA HIS A 382 27.99 30.22 -33.43
C HIS A 382 28.62 30.53 -32.07
N LEU A 383 29.91 30.22 -31.87
CA LEU A 383 30.64 30.51 -30.64
C LEU A 383 30.93 32.01 -30.48
N SER A 384 31.23 32.70 -31.58
CA SER A 384 31.42 34.16 -31.59
C SER A 384 30.12 34.91 -31.30
N GLU A 385 29.03 34.57 -32.00
CA GLU A 385 27.72 35.25 -31.88
C GLU A 385 27.03 34.95 -30.55
N LYS A 386 27.00 33.68 -30.11
CA LYS A 386 26.22 33.27 -28.93
C LYS A 386 27.00 33.34 -27.62
N PHE A 387 28.32 33.25 -27.65
CA PHE A 387 29.15 33.19 -26.43
C PHE A 387 30.28 34.22 -26.37
N GLY A 388 30.53 34.99 -27.44
CA GLY A 388 31.67 35.92 -27.51
C GLY A 388 33.03 35.23 -27.57
N ILE A 389 33.08 33.96 -27.96
CA ILE A 389 34.29 33.13 -27.95
C ILE A 389 34.89 33.07 -29.36
N HIS A 390 36.14 33.51 -29.48
CA HIS A 390 36.95 33.33 -30.69
C HIS A 390 37.95 32.20 -30.49
N LEU A 391 37.98 31.22 -31.42
CA LEU A 391 38.96 30.14 -31.43
C LEU A 391 40.30 30.64 -32.02
N ALA A 392 41.41 30.25 -31.42
CA ALA A 392 42.78 30.50 -31.88
C ALA A 392 43.30 29.40 -32.83
N HIS A 393 42.78 28.17 -32.71
CA HIS A 393 43.14 27.03 -33.57
C HIS A 393 41.91 26.43 -34.29
N PRO A 394 41.06 27.22 -34.98
CA PRO A 394 39.79 26.75 -35.56
C PRO A 394 39.95 25.65 -36.63
N GLU A 395 41.15 25.40 -37.14
CA GLU A 395 41.43 24.28 -38.06
C GLU A 395 41.60 22.92 -37.38
N GLN A 396 41.72 22.86 -36.05
CA GLN A 396 41.89 21.58 -35.37
C GLN A 396 40.59 20.74 -35.38
N PRO A 397 40.69 19.40 -35.41
CA PRO A 397 39.52 18.53 -35.52
C PRO A 397 38.63 18.57 -34.27
N LEU A 398 37.31 18.52 -34.48
CA LEU A 398 36.34 18.58 -33.39
C LEU A 398 36.24 17.26 -32.61
N LEU A 399 36.00 17.36 -31.31
CA LEU A 399 35.70 16.22 -30.45
C LEU A 399 34.22 15.87 -30.57
N GLN A 400 33.88 14.61 -30.88
CA GLN A 400 32.53 14.10 -30.72
C GLN A 400 32.37 13.55 -29.31
N ALA A 401 31.50 14.18 -28.52
CA ALA A 401 31.38 13.92 -27.08
C ALA A 401 29.93 13.77 -26.61
N LYS A 402 29.73 12.95 -25.58
CA LYS A 402 28.43 12.65 -24.97
C LYS A 402 28.34 13.34 -23.62
N GLN A 403 27.29 14.13 -23.35
CA GLN A 403 27.16 14.84 -22.06
C GLN A 403 27.02 13.85 -20.90
N LEU A 404 27.56 14.22 -19.73
CA LEU A 404 27.44 13.43 -18.51
C LEU A 404 25.98 13.39 -18.04
N PHE A 405 25.37 12.20 -18.14
CA PHE A 405 24.00 11.89 -17.71
C PHE A 405 23.69 12.36 -16.28
N CYS A 406 22.43 12.64 -15.98
CA CYS A 406 21.95 12.75 -14.60
C CYS A 406 21.56 11.38 -14.05
N LEU A 407 21.69 11.16 -12.74
CA LEU A 407 21.11 9.98 -12.11
C LEU A 407 19.60 10.13 -11.93
N HIS A 408 18.91 8.99 -11.98
CA HIS A 408 17.46 8.88 -11.82
C HIS A 408 17.13 7.50 -11.24
N ASN A 409 16.02 7.38 -10.51
CA ASN A 409 15.43 6.07 -10.21
C ASN A 409 15.09 5.35 -11.55
N LEU A 410 15.62 4.14 -11.76
CA LEU A 410 15.35 3.30 -12.93
C LEU A 410 14.49 2.08 -12.62
N LEU A 411 14.04 1.93 -11.36
CA LEU A 411 13.17 0.83 -10.91
C LEU A 411 11.68 1.14 -11.18
N HIS A 412 11.32 2.42 -11.24
CA HIS A 412 9.97 2.89 -11.59
C HIS A 412 9.76 3.09 -13.11
N ASP A 413 8.53 2.92 -13.57
CA ASP A 413 8.10 3.30 -14.91
C ASP A 413 8.20 4.82 -15.13
N ARG A 414 9.08 5.26 -16.04
CA ARG A 414 9.08 6.65 -16.50
C ARG A 414 7.77 6.95 -17.25
N LYS A 415 7.09 8.03 -16.87
CA LYS A 415 5.94 8.56 -17.62
C LYS A 415 6.33 8.74 -19.10
N LYS A 416 5.54 8.16 -20.01
CA LYS A 416 5.74 8.33 -21.45
C LYS A 416 5.53 9.80 -21.81
N GLY A 417 6.62 10.50 -22.10
CA GLY A 417 6.57 11.79 -22.80
C GLY A 417 5.90 11.64 -24.17
N ASN A 418 5.52 12.76 -24.77
CA ASN A 418 4.96 12.75 -26.12
C ASN A 418 6.00 12.20 -27.11
N LEU A 419 5.74 11.04 -27.72
CA LEU A 419 6.69 10.38 -28.62
C LEU A 419 7.08 11.29 -29.78
N ALA A 420 8.28 11.88 -29.73
CA ALA A 420 8.93 12.48 -30.88
C ALA A 420 9.91 11.46 -31.48
N SER A 421 9.78 11.16 -32.77
CA SER A 421 10.56 10.12 -33.46
C SER A 421 12.08 10.33 -33.45
N HIS A 422 12.55 11.54 -33.12
CA HIS A 422 13.96 11.90 -33.07
C HIS A 422 14.62 11.63 -31.70
N GLU A 423 13.86 11.24 -30.67
CA GLU A 423 14.39 10.93 -29.32
C GLU A 423 15.05 9.54 -29.22
N LEU A 424 15.15 8.81 -30.34
CA LEU A 424 15.58 7.42 -30.39
C LEU A 424 17.08 7.22 -30.61
N GLU A 425 17.85 8.24 -30.98
CA GLU A 425 19.30 8.14 -31.22
C GLU A 425 20.12 8.61 -30.00
N GLU A 426 21.40 8.19 -29.90
CA GLU A 426 22.31 8.75 -28.90
C GLU A 426 22.76 10.14 -29.35
N HIS A 427 22.31 11.19 -28.66
CA HIS A 427 22.73 12.55 -28.98
C HIS A 427 24.19 12.80 -28.58
N PHE A 428 25.02 13.15 -29.57
CA PHE A 428 26.40 13.59 -29.38
C PHE A 428 26.53 15.07 -29.75
N PHE A 429 27.38 15.77 -28.99
CA PHE A 429 27.79 17.13 -29.28
C PHE A 429 29.14 17.11 -30.00
N GLU A 430 29.31 18.02 -30.96
CA GLU A 430 30.64 18.39 -31.47
C GLU A 430 31.17 19.56 -30.63
N LEU A 431 32.43 19.47 -30.19
CA LEU A 431 33.10 20.42 -29.31
C LEU A 431 34.50 20.77 -29.85
N PRO A 432 34.89 22.06 -29.93
CA PRO A 432 36.28 22.42 -30.18
C PRO A 432 37.17 21.97 -29.00
N PRO A 433 38.35 21.35 -29.26
CA PRO A 433 39.26 20.93 -28.20
C PRO A 433 39.68 22.10 -27.28
N GLU A 434 39.92 23.30 -27.84
CA GLU A 434 40.27 24.54 -27.09
C GLU A 434 39.31 24.92 -25.96
N LEU A 435 38.05 24.49 -26.02
CA LEU A 435 37.03 24.83 -25.05
C LEU A 435 36.76 23.70 -24.05
N CYS A 436 37.60 22.67 -24.07
CA CYS A 436 37.55 21.49 -23.22
C CYS A 436 38.78 21.47 -22.29
N GLU A 437 38.54 21.30 -20.99
CA GLU A 437 39.57 21.00 -19.98
C GLU A 437 39.59 19.50 -19.71
N LEU A 438 40.75 18.85 -19.76
CA LEU A 438 40.88 17.41 -19.46
C LEU A 438 40.86 17.16 -17.95
N LYS A 439 39.83 16.47 -17.44
CA LYS A 439 39.68 16.21 -15.99
C LYS A 439 40.03 14.77 -15.60
N VAL A 440 39.47 13.73 -16.24
CA VAL A 440 39.78 12.32 -15.89
C VAL A 440 40.08 11.47 -17.13
N ILE A 441 41.29 10.92 -17.17
CA ILE A 441 41.86 10.20 -18.31
C ILE A 441 41.31 8.76 -18.39
N GLY A 442 40.84 8.32 -19.55
CA GLY A 442 40.34 6.95 -19.76
C GLY A 442 38.97 6.64 -19.13
N PHE A 443 38.33 7.62 -18.50
CA PHE A 443 36.98 7.52 -17.94
C PHE A 443 35.92 7.56 -19.06
N SER A 444 35.77 6.44 -19.77
CA SER A 444 34.98 6.32 -21.00
C SER A 444 33.47 6.52 -20.83
N LYS A 445 32.79 6.81 -21.96
CA LYS A 445 31.32 6.89 -22.02
C LYS A 445 30.63 5.57 -21.63
N ASP A 446 31.30 4.43 -21.82
CA ASP A 446 30.76 3.10 -21.54
C ASP A 446 30.84 2.79 -20.03
N ILE A 447 31.92 3.22 -19.36
CA ILE A 447 32.04 3.26 -17.89
C ILE A 447 30.91 4.12 -17.32
N GLY A 448 30.79 5.37 -17.80
CA GLY A 448 29.73 6.29 -17.38
C GLY A 448 28.32 5.70 -17.58
N SER A 449 28.03 5.16 -18.76
CA SER A 449 26.70 4.59 -19.05
C SER A 449 26.35 3.44 -18.10
N SER A 450 27.34 2.68 -17.62
CA SER A 450 27.15 1.57 -16.67
C SER A 450 26.99 2.06 -15.23
N LEU A 451 27.79 3.06 -14.84
CA LEU A 451 27.64 3.79 -13.59
C LEU A 451 26.28 4.49 -13.45
N SER A 452 25.58 4.78 -14.55
CA SER A 452 24.20 5.29 -14.51
C SER A 452 23.17 4.26 -14.02
N LEU A 453 23.47 2.96 -14.15
CA LEU A 453 22.60 1.84 -13.79
C LEU A 453 22.85 1.34 -12.36
N LEU A 454 24.13 1.24 -11.98
CA LEU A 454 24.60 0.60 -10.76
C LEU A 454 23.92 1.07 -9.45
N PRO A 455 23.61 2.37 -9.25
CA PRO A 455 22.81 2.85 -8.12
C PRO A 455 21.48 2.10 -7.95
N SER A 456 20.73 1.89 -9.03
CA SER A 456 19.43 1.19 -8.99
C SER A 456 19.59 -0.31 -8.71
N VAL A 457 20.64 -0.92 -9.29
CA VAL A 457 20.98 -2.34 -9.05
C VAL A 457 21.32 -2.58 -7.58
N MET A 458 22.17 -1.74 -7.00
CA MET A 458 22.59 -1.88 -5.60
C MET A 458 21.45 -1.62 -4.61
N HIS A 459 20.57 -0.66 -4.89
CA HIS A 459 19.40 -0.41 -4.04
C HIS A 459 18.45 -1.61 -4.01
N ARG A 460 18.13 -2.18 -5.18
CA ARG A 460 17.28 -3.38 -5.25
C ARG A 460 17.93 -4.60 -4.59
N LEU A 461 19.24 -4.79 -4.77
CA LEU A 461 20.00 -5.85 -4.08
C LEU A 461 19.97 -5.68 -2.56
N GLU A 462 20.14 -4.45 -2.05
CA GLU A 462 20.08 -4.16 -0.61
C GLU A 462 18.70 -4.45 -0.01
N ASN A 463 17.62 -4.10 -0.71
CA ASN A 463 16.26 -4.41 -0.26
C ASN A 463 15.98 -5.92 -0.30
N LEU A 464 16.39 -6.62 -1.37
CA LEU A 464 16.25 -8.08 -1.45
C LEU A 464 17.04 -8.80 -0.36
N LEU A 465 18.26 -8.34 -0.02
CA LEU A 465 19.05 -8.92 1.07
C LEU A 465 18.36 -8.77 2.44
N VAL A 466 17.62 -7.68 2.69
CA VAL A 466 16.80 -7.54 3.91
C VAL A 466 15.58 -8.45 3.90
N ALA A 467 14.96 -8.68 2.75
CA ALA A 467 13.88 -9.68 2.62
C ALA A 467 14.39 -11.12 2.83
N ILE A 468 15.62 -11.42 2.41
CA ILE A 468 16.29 -12.70 2.69
C ILE A 468 16.63 -12.82 4.18
N GLU A 469 17.20 -11.79 4.80
CA GLU A 469 17.51 -11.82 6.25
C GLU A 469 16.23 -11.96 7.11
N LEU A 470 15.08 -11.43 6.67
CA LEU A 470 13.79 -11.72 7.29
C LEU A 470 13.36 -13.18 7.08
N LYS A 471 13.42 -13.68 5.84
CA LYS A 471 13.06 -15.06 5.49
C LYS A 471 13.90 -16.08 6.28
N ASP A 472 15.20 -15.86 6.40
CA ASP A 472 16.11 -16.74 7.16
C ASP A 472 15.77 -16.74 8.66
N MET A 473 15.38 -15.58 9.22
CA MET A 473 14.92 -15.47 10.60
C MET A 473 13.59 -16.22 10.84
N LEU A 474 12.62 -16.09 9.92
CA LEU A 474 11.35 -16.82 9.99
C LEU A 474 11.56 -18.34 9.80
N SER A 475 12.45 -18.74 8.88
CA SER A 475 12.87 -20.13 8.66
C SER A 475 13.51 -20.77 9.90
N GLY A 476 14.23 -19.98 10.70
CA GLY A 476 14.78 -20.40 11.99
C GLY A 476 13.76 -20.43 13.14
N SER A 477 12.54 -19.89 12.92
CA SER A 477 11.52 -19.72 13.95
C SER A 477 10.36 -20.72 13.83
N PHE A 478 9.97 -21.11 12.61
CA PHE A 478 8.95 -22.15 12.35
C PHE A 478 9.20 -22.85 11.00
N ALA A 479 8.74 -24.10 10.88
CA ALA A 479 9.12 -24.98 9.77
C ALA A 479 8.70 -24.46 8.38
N GLU A 480 7.54 -23.81 8.30
CA GLU A 480 6.98 -23.24 7.08
C GLU A 480 7.64 -21.91 6.68
N GLY A 481 8.44 -21.29 7.55
CA GLY A 481 9.01 -19.94 7.36
C GLY A 481 9.97 -19.82 6.16
N GLY A 482 10.52 -20.94 5.69
CA GLY A 482 11.39 -20.98 4.51
C GLY A 482 10.68 -21.18 3.16
N LEU A 483 9.37 -21.44 3.17
CA LEU A 483 8.60 -21.78 1.97
C LEU A 483 8.32 -20.56 1.07
N VAL A 484 8.17 -19.38 1.66
CA VAL A 484 7.91 -18.12 0.94
C VAL A 484 9.12 -17.69 0.10
N THR A 485 8.88 -17.09 -1.07
CA THR A 485 9.98 -16.57 -1.90
C THR A 485 10.52 -15.25 -1.36
N ALA A 486 11.84 -15.02 -1.48
CA ALA A 486 12.45 -13.76 -1.04
C ALA A 486 11.91 -12.53 -1.81
N GLU A 487 11.46 -12.72 -3.05
CA GLU A 487 10.81 -11.69 -3.86
C GLU A 487 9.41 -11.33 -3.33
N ARG A 488 8.63 -12.32 -2.86
CA ARG A 488 7.33 -12.07 -2.19
C ARG A 488 7.50 -11.39 -0.83
N VAL A 489 8.51 -11.79 -0.05
CA VAL A 489 8.83 -11.09 1.21
C VAL A 489 9.23 -9.64 0.93
N LEU A 490 9.97 -9.38 -0.15
CA LEU A 490 10.30 -8.01 -0.58
C LEU A 490 9.05 -7.22 -1.02
N GLU A 491 8.11 -7.85 -1.75
CA GLU A 491 6.81 -7.25 -2.11
C GLU A 491 6.03 -6.82 -0.85
N ALA A 492 5.90 -7.72 0.14
CA ALA A 492 5.19 -7.45 1.40
C ALA A 492 5.85 -6.39 2.30
N LEU A 493 7.17 -6.19 2.18
CA LEU A 493 7.91 -5.17 2.96
C LEU A 493 7.90 -3.77 2.34
N THR A 494 7.39 -3.58 1.11
CA THR A 494 7.61 -2.35 0.32
C THR A 494 6.33 -1.55 0.10
N THR A 495 6.30 -0.29 0.55
CA THR A 495 5.15 0.61 0.33
C THR A 495 5.21 1.32 -1.04
N GLU A 496 4.10 1.87 -1.53
CA GLU A 496 4.10 2.69 -2.75
C GLU A 496 5.05 3.90 -2.68
N LYS A 497 5.44 4.37 -1.48
CA LYS A 497 6.38 5.51 -1.30
C LYS A 497 7.79 5.21 -1.79
N CYS A 498 8.19 3.94 -1.89
CA CYS A 498 9.49 3.58 -2.46
C CYS A 498 9.58 3.86 -3.96
N HIS A 499 8.44 4.07 -4.65
CA HIS A 499 8.36 4.14 -6.11
C HIS A 499 9.01 2.93 -6.78
N GLU A 500 8.65 1.76 -6.27
CA GLU A 500 8.95 0.46 -6.87
C GLU A 500 7.83 0.01 -7.82
N ARG A 501 8.07 -1.08 -8.56
CA ARG A 501 7.10 -1.67 -9.51
C ARG A 501 6.04 -2.58 -8.88
N PHE A 502 6.18 -2.86 -7.59
CA PHE A 502 5.27 -3.63 -6.76
C PHE A 502 5.05 -2.88 -5.43
N SER A 503 3.99 -3.22 -4.72
CA SER A 503 3.70 -2.68 -3.39
C SER A 503 2.93 -3.70 -2.56
N LEU A 504 3.08 -3.61 -1.24
CA LEU A 504 2.46 -4.51 -0.27
C LEU A 504 0.92 -4.51 -0.35
N GLU A 505 0.30 -3.45 -0.86
CA GLU A 505 -1.16 -3.22 -0.79
C GLU A 505 -2.01 -4.34 -1.42
N ARG A 506 -1.53 -5.06 -2.45
CA ARG A 506 -2.27 -6.22 -3.00
C ARG A 506 -2.21 -7.45 -2.08
N LEU A 507 -1.14 -7.59 -1.30
CA LEU A 507 -0.97 -8.65 -0.30
C LEU A 507 -1.66 -8.28 1.02
N GLU A 508 -1.59 -7.01 1.44
CA GLU A 508 -2.33 -6.41 2.57
C GLU A 508 -3.81 -6.79 2.48
N VAL A 509 -4.49 -6.39 1.40
CA VAL A 509 -5.94 -6.59 1.25
C VAL A 509 -6.33 -8.08 1.22
N LEU A 510 -5.47 -8.95 0.70
CA LEU A 510 -5.69 -10.40 0.70
C LEU A 510 -5.46 -11.01 2.09
N GLY A 511 -4.41 -10.57 2.79
CA GLY A 511 -4.06 -11.02 4.14
C GLY A 511 -5.04 -10.53 5.20
N ASP A 512 -5.54 -9.30 5.10
CA ASP A 512 -6.65 -8.73 5.86
C ASP A 512 -7.89 -9.64 5.81
N ALA A 513 -8.34 -9.97 4.59
CA ALA A 513 -9.51 -10.81 4.38
C ALA A 513 -9.30 -12.24 4.92
N PHE A 514 -8.11 -12.82 4.72
CA PHE A 514 -7.76 -14.14 5.25
C PHE A 514 -7.65 -14.15 6.79
N LEU A 515 -7.04 -13.13 7.40
CA LEU A 515 -6.92 -12.94 8.84
C LEU A 515 -8.31 -12.86 9.48
N LYS A 516 -9.21 -12.03 8.93
CA LYS A 516 -10.61 -11.93 9.36
C LYS A 516 -11.36 -13.26 9.24
N PHE A 517 -11.16 -14.00 8.14
CA PHE A 517 -11.77 -15.32 7.95
C PHE A 517 -11.28 -16.33 8.99
N VAL A 518 -9.96 -16.48 9.16
CA VAL A 518 -9.39 -17.51 10.04
C VAL A 518 -9.63 -17.21 11.52
N VAL A 519 -9.51 -15.95 11.95
CA VAL A 519 -9.88 -15.52 13.32
C VAL A 519 -11.39 -15.66 13.55
N GLY A 520 -12.22 -15.32 12.55
CA GLY A 520 -13.67 -15.53 12.60
C GLY A 520 -14.04 -17.01 12.77
N ARG A 521 -13.43 -17.91 11.98
CA ARG A 521 -13.58 -19.37 12.10
C ARG A 521 -13.23 -19.87 13.50
N HIS A 522 -12.07 -19.45 14.04
CA HIS A 522 -11.62 -19.84 15.36
C HIS A 522 -12.60 -19.41 16.47
N LEU A 523 -12.99 -18.13 16.48
CA LEU A 523 -13.91 -17.58 17.47
C LEU A 523 -15.30 -18.24 17.40
N PHE A 524 -15.85 -18.41 16.20
CA PHE A 524 -17.17 -19.05 15.98
C PHE A 524 -17.24 -20.47 16.55
N LEU A 525 -16.20 -21.28 16.33
CA LEU A 525 -16.16 -22.69 16.76
C LEU A 525 -15.86 -22.84 18.27
N LYS A 526 -14.94 -22.04 18.80
CA LYS A 526 -14.50 -22.06 20.20
C LYS A 526 -15.60 -21.51 21.13
N GLN A 527 -16.19 -20.37 20.78
CA GLN A 527 -17.11 -19.60 21.64
C GLN A 527 -18.58 -19.84 21.25
N GLY A 528 -19.07 -21.04 21.54
CA GLY A 528 -20.42 -21.50 21.18
C GLY A 528 -21.58 -20.68 21.77
N ALA A 529 -21.40 -20.10 22.95
CA ALA A 529 -22.42 -19.33 23.67
C ALA A 529 -22.50 -17.83 23.29
N TYR A 530 -21.64 -17.36 22.39
CA TYR A 530 -21.42 -15.93 22.16
C TYR A 530 -22.27 -15.39 21.01
N ASP A 531 -22.83 -14.20 21.19
CA ASP A 531 -23.60 -13.50 20.15
C ASP A 531 -22.70 -12.87 19.07
N GLU A 532 -23.30 -12.46 17.94
CA GLU A 532 -22.60 -11.81 16.82
C GLU A 532 -21.79 -10.60 17.28
N GLY A 533 -22.35 -9.75 18.14
CA GLY A 533 -21.72 -8.53 18.61
C GLY A 533 -20.48 -8.82 19.45
N GLN A 534 -20.54 -9.83 20.34
CA GLN A 534 -19.36 -10.29 21.08
C GLN A 534 -18.28 -10.87 20.16
N LEU A 535 -18.68 -11.72 19.20
CA LEU A 535 -17.78 -12.32 18.21
C LEU A 535 -17.10 -11.25 17.33
N THR A 536 -17.86 -10.26 16.85
CA THR A 536 -17.37 -9.12 16.06
C THR A 536 -16.44 -8.21 16.86
N ARG A 537 -16.72 -7.94 18.15
CA ARG A 537 -15.79 -7.22 19.05
C ARG A 537 -14.49 -7.98 19.21
N ARG A 538 -14.53 -9.27 19.57
CA ARG A 538 -13.32 -10.09 19.81
C ARG A 538 -12.51 -10.27 18.53
N ARG A 539 -13.15 -10.45 17.37
CA ARG A 539 -12.51 -10.40 16.05
C ARG A 539 -11.79 -9.07 15.85
N SER A 540 -12.49 -7.95 16.05
CA SER A 540 -11.92 -6.59 15.89
C SER A 540 -10.77 -6.29 16.87
N ASN A 541 -10.84 -6.77 18.11
CA ASN A 541 -9.79 -6.59 19.11
C ASN A 541 -8.49 -7.35 18.75
N LEU A 542 -8.61 -8.51 18.11
CA LEU A 542 -7.46 -9.28 17.64
C LEU A 542 -6.86 -8.75 16.33
N VAL A 543 -7.69 -8.31 15.37
CA VAL A 543 -7.23 -7.92 14.01
C VAL A 543 -6.96 -6.43 13.81
N ASN A 544 -7.24 -5.55 14.78
CA ASN A 544 -7.00 -4.12 14.59
C ASN A 544 -5.50 -3.77 14.48
N ASN A 545 -5.22 -2.67 13.77
CA ASN A 545 -3.87 -2.19 13.50
C ASN A 545 -3.05 -1.91 14.77
N SER A 546 -3.67 -1.59 15.91
CA SER A 546 -2.96 -1.38 17.19
C SER A 546 -2.44 -2.70 17.78
N ASN A 547 -3.22 -3.77 17.73
CA ASN A 547 -2.78 -5.10 18.15
C ASN A 547 -1.71 -5.66 17.19
N LEU A 548 -1.96 -5.59 15.87
CA LEU A 548 -0.98 -6.02 14.87
C LEU A 548 0.34 -5.24 14.98
N TYR A 549 0.28 -3.93 15.25
CA TYR A 549 1.44 -3.10 15.57
C TYR A 549 2.21 -3.60 16.80
N LYS A 550 1.53 -3.82 17.94
CA LYS A 550 2.14 -4.34 19.17
C LYS A 550 2.85 -5.68 18.94
N LEU A 551 2.21 -6.60 18.20
CA LEU A 551 2.78 -7.91 17.84
C LEU A 551 3.97 -7.78 16.86
N ALA A 552 3.93 -6.85 15.91
CA ALA A 552 5.04 -6.57 14.99
C ALA A 552 6.27 -6.01 15.71
N ILE A 553 6.08 -5.07 16.65
CA ILE A 553 7.17 -4.50 17.47
C ILE A 553 7.78 -5.55 18.40
N LYS A 554 6.96 -6.40 19.04
CA LYS A 554 7.41 -7.53 19.86
C LYS A 554 8.35 -8.47 19.10
N ASN A 555 8.04 -8.72 17.82
CA ASN A 555 8.83 -9.56 16.91
C ASN A 555 9.85 -8.77 16.05
N LYS A 556 10.05 -7.47 16.33
CA LYS A 556 11.02 -6.57 15.68
C LYS A 556 10.88 -6.43 14.16
N LEU A 557 9.67 -6.57 13.61
CA LEU A 557 9.44 -6.50 12.16
C LEU A 557 9.66 -5.09 11.57
N GLN A 558 9.53 -4.04 12.37
CA GLN A 558 9.56 -2.65 11.87
C GLN A 558 10.89 -2.23 11.23
N VAL A 559 12.01 -2.90 11.54
CA VAL A 559 13.32 -2.57 10.95
C VAL A 559 13.46 -3.07 9.50
N TYR A 560 12.62 -4.01 9.07
CA TYR A 560 12.67 -4.59 7.72
C TYR A 560 11.87 -3.77 6.69
N VAL A 561 10.93 -2.93 7.15
CA VAL A 561 9.99 -2.16 6.32
C VAL A 561 10.70 -1.17 5.40
N ARG A 562 10.25 -1.05 4.16
CA ARG A 562 10.74 -0.14 3.13
C ARG A 562 9.67 0.87 2.75
N ASP A 563 9.87 2.13 3.17
CA ASP A 563 8.91 3.22 3.05
C ASP A 563 9.53 4.56 2.55
N GLN A 564 10.78 4.53 2.07
CA GLN A 564 11.46 5.72 1.57
C GLN A 564 11.66 5.66 0.06
N GLU A 565 11.37 6.77 -0.64
CA GLU A 565 11.69 6.97 -2.05
C GLU A 565 13.19 6.74 -2.33
N PHE A 566 13.50 6.14 -3.47
CA PHE A 566 14.87 5.98 -3.94
C PHE A 566 15.35 7.19 -4.76
N ASP A 567 16.07 8.13 -4.11
CA ASP A 567 16.90 9.13 -4.79
C ASP A 567 18.36 8.61 -4.91
N PRO A 568 18.85 8.31 -6.14
CA PRO A 568 20.20 7.82 -6.32
C PRO A 568 21.30 8.83 -5.95
N ASN A 569 21.00 10.14 -5.90
CA ASN A 569 21.97 11.19 -5.58
C ASN A 569 22.29 11.25 -4.07
N GLN A 570 21.44 10.62 -3.24
CA GLN A 570 21.58 10.55 -1.78
C GLN A 570 22.15 9.21 -1.29
N ILE A 571 22.80 8.43 -2.17
CA ILE A 571 23.47 7.20 -1.76
C ILE A 571 24.77 7.53 -1.01
N PHE A 572 24.92 6.87 0.14
CA PHE A 572 26.14 6.85 0.95
C PHE A 572 26.69 5.42 1.00
N THR A 573 27.99 5.27 0.78
CA THR A 573 28.71 3.98 0.71
C THR A 573 30.21 4.20 0.87
N LEU A 574 31.02 3.14 0.80
CA LEU A 574 32.48 3.26 0.84
C LEU A 574 32.98 4.14 -0.32
N GLY A 575 33.70 5.22 0.00
CA GLY A 575 34.11 6.27 -0.94
C GLY A 575 33.24 7.55 -0.87
N ARG A 576 32.01 7.48 -0.35
CA ARG A 576 31.13 8.65 -0.15
C ARG A 576 30.33 8.54 1.16
N PRO A 577 30.83 9.11 2.28
CA PRO A 577 30.17 9.01 3.58
C PRO A 577 28.86 9.81 3.64
N CYS A 578 28.02 9.52 4.63
CA CYS A 578 26.86 10.36 4.90
C CYS A 578 27.28 11.70 5.53
N SER A 579 26.70 12.80 5.05
CA SER A 579 26.89 14.16 5.59
C SER A 579 26.21 14.38 6.95
N VAL A 580 25.19 13.56 7.29
CA VAL A 580 24.40 13.67 8.53
C VAL A 580 24.70 12.46 9.42
N ILE A 581 25.67 12.62 10.33
CA ILE A 581 26.06 11.57 11.27
C ILE A 581 25.11 11.55 12.47
N CYS A 582 24.34 10.45 12.60
CA CYS A 582 23.36 10.26 13.66
C CYS A 582 23.92 9.36 14.77
N THR A 583 24.12 9.92 15.96
CA THR A 583 24.48 9.21 17.19
C THR A 583 23.25 9.14 18.12
N LYS A 584 23.37 8.49 19.29
CA LYS A 584 22.29 8.53 20.29
C LYS A 584 22.01 9.96 20.79
N GLU A 585 23.04 10.79 20.86
CA GLU A 585 22.96 12.18 21.31
C GLU A 585 22.42 13.12 20.23
N THR A 586 22.79 12.92 18.96
CA THR A 586 22.29 13.76 17.85
C THR A 586 20.96 13.30 17.26
N LYS A 587 20.43 12.11 17.63
CA LYS A 587 19.15 11.60 17.10
C LYS A 587 17.99 12.58 17.33
N THR A 588 17.89 13.18 18.51
CA THR A 588 16.81 14.14 18.79
C THR A 588 16.98 15.43 17.98
N SER A 589 18.15 16.07 18.01
CA SER A 589 18.38 17.35 17.32
C SER A 589 18.35 17.28 15.79
N ILE A 590 18.72 16.13 15.20
CA ILE A 590 18.61 15.90 13.74
C ILE A 590 17.15 15.74 13.30
N HIS A 591 16.29 15.15 14.13
CA HIS A 591 14.95 14.74 13.74
C HIS A 591 13.80 15.54 14.43
N SER A 592 14.08 16.47 15.35
CA SER A 592 13.05 17.21 16.12
C SER A 592 12.24 18.25 15.34
N ASN A 593 12.69 18.67 14.15
CA ASN A 593 12.11 19.80 13.42
C ASN A 593 11.03 19.41 12.38
N SER A 594 10.47 18.19 12.46
CA SER A 594 9.53 17.64 11.48
C SER A 594 8.04 17.95 11.73
N GLU A 595 7.65 18.41 12.92
CA GLU A 595 6.23 18.69 13.24
C GLU A 595 5.85 20.17 13.01
N SER A 596 6.73 21.11 13.36
CA SER A 596 6.43 22.55 13.35
C SER A 596 6.50 23.23 11.97
N ASN A 597 7.04 22.55 10.95
CA ASN A 597 7.39 23.15 9.65
C ASN A 597 6.36 22.96 8.52
N LEU A 598 5.13 22.54 8.83
CA LEU A 598 4.05 22.28 7.85
C LEU A 598 3.70 23.48 6.92
N ASN A 599 4.08 24.71 7.29
CA ASN A 599 3.71 25.93 6.57
C ASN A 599 4.53 26.21 5.29
N ASN A 600 5.67 25.56 5.07
CA ASN A 600 6.59 25.89 3.98
C ASN A 600 6.57 24.91 2.78
N GLY A 601 5.74 23.86 2.81
CA GLY A 601 5.51 22.99 1.65
C GLY A 601 6.68 22.08 1.23
N ILE A 602 7.74 21.98 2.04
CA ILE A 602 8.81 20.99 1.91
C ILE A 602 8.52 19.87 2.92
N ASP A 603 8.50 18.61 2.48
CA ASP A 603 8.26 17.48 3.38
C ASP A 603 9.52 17.15 4.20
N THR A 604 9.63 17.77 5.36
CA THR A 604 10.79 17.67 6.28
C THR A 604 10.95 16.29 6.93
N ARG A 605 10.11 15.31 6.59
CA ARG A 605 10.15 13.94 7.13
C ARG A 605 11.27 13.07 6.51
N GLN A 606 11.87 13.47 5.38
CA GLN A 606 12.86 12.67 4.66
C GLN A 606 14.34 12.92 5.04
N VAL A 607 14.66 13.23 6.30
CA VAL A 607 16.06 13.44 6.73
C VAL A 607 16.86 12.12 6.68
N ARG A 608 17.63 11.92 5.61
CA ARG A 608 18.58 10.81 5.49
C ARG A 608 19.77 11.05 6.42
N CYS A 609 20.21 10.00 7.10
CA CYS A 609 21.34 10.05 8.05
C CYS A 609 22.12 8.72 8.05
N SER A 610 23.29 8.70 8.68
CA SER A 610 24.22 7.53 8.70
C SER A 610 23.60 6.22 9.20
N LYS A 611 22.48 6.29 9.93
CA LYS A 611 21.71 5.16 10.48
C LYS A 611 20.52 4.73 9.62
N ASN A 612 20.21 5.42 8.52
CA ASN A 612 19.01 5.18 7.71
C ASN A 612 17.71 5.22 8.55
N HIS A 613 17.58 6.21 9.45
CA HIS A 613 16.31 6.42 10.17
C HIS A 613 15.18 6.81 9.19
N HIS A 614 13.95 6.41 9.54
CA HIS A 614 12.73 6.79 8.84
C HIS A 614 11.55 6.93 9.81
N TRP A 615 10.52 7.68 9.40
CA TRP A 615 9.29 7.86 10.15
C TRP A 615 8.20 6.92 9.60
N LEU A 616 7.83 5.90 10.37
CA LEU A 616 6.71 4.98 10.05
C LEU A 616 5.49 5.34 10.91
N SER A 617 4.27 5.22 10.37
CA SER A 617 3.07 5.23 11.20
C SER A 617 2.82 3.86 11.82
N LYS A 618 2.11 3.83 12.95
CA LYS A 618 1.63 2.57 13.58
C LYS A 618 0.86 1.72 12.57
N LYS A 619 0.01 2.35 11.73
CA LYS A 619 -0.72 1.70 10.64
C LYS A 619 0.21 0.98 9.65
N THR A 620 1.19 1.66 9.05
CA THR A 620 2.05 1.04 8.00
C THR A 620 2.80 -0.22 8.48
N ILE A 621 3.06 -0.35 9.77
CA ILE A 621 3.67 -1.56 10.35
C ILE A 621 2.65 -2.70 10.50
N ALA A 622 1.37 -2.42 10.76
CA ALA A 622 0.30 -3.41 10.72
C ALA A 622 -0.01 -3.88 9.29
N ASP A 623 -0.04 -2.96 8.32
CA ASP A 623 -0.28 -3.26 6.90
C ASP A 623 0.77 -4.25 6.35
N VAL A 624 2.02 -4.14 6.83
CA VAL A 624 3.10 -5.09 6.53
C VAL A 624 2.86 -6.48 7.15
N VAL A 625 2.23 -6.60 8.33
CA VAL A 625 1.86 -7.90 8.90
C VAL A 625 0.78 -8.57 8.05
N GLU A 626 -0.23 -7.81 7.63
CA GLU A 626 -1.29 -8.28 6.71
C GLU A 626 -0.67 -8.69 5.37
N ALA A 627 0.25 -7.90 4.82
CA ALA A 627 0.96 -8.25 3.59
C ALA A 627 1.86 -9.48 3.73
N LEU A 628 2.47 -9.73 4.89
CA LEU A 628 3.23 -10.96 5.15
C LEU A 628 2.31 -12.18 5.29
N ILE A 629 1.12 -12.04 5.88
CA ILE A 629 0.08 -13.09 5.87
C ILE A 629 -0.33 -13.40 4.42
N GLY A 630 -0.58 -12.38 3.61
CA GLY A 630 -0.85 -12.52 2.17
C GLY A 630 0.30 -13.17 1.40
N ALA A 631 1.55 -12.86 1.72
CA ALA A 631 2.74 -13.46 1.13
C ALA A 631 2.81 -14.98 1.35
N TYR A 632 2.67 -15.43 2.60
CA TYR A 632 2.64 -16.86 2.93
C TYR A 632 1.44 -17.57 2.29
N LEU A 633 0.27 -16.92 2.25
CA LEU A 633 -0.92 -17.49 1.63
C LEU A 633 -0.73 -17.73 0.11
N VAL A 634 -0.15 -16.77 -0.62
CA VAL A 634 0.05 -16.85 -2.07
C VAL A 634 1.14 -17.85 -2.45
N ASP A 635 2.27 -17.85 -1.76
CA ASP A 635 3.42 -18.70 -2.11
C ASP A 635 3.40 -20.09 -1.43
N SER A 636 2.63 -20.28 -0.35
CA SER A 636 2.78 -21.46 0.53
C SER A 636 1.49 -21.96 1.21
N GLY A 637 0.35 -21.29 1.02
CA GLY A 637 -0.97 -21.77 1.42
C GLY A 637 -1.38 -21.53 2.88
N PHE A 638 -2.55 -22.06 3.25
CA PHE A 638 -3.19 -21.84 4.56
C PHE A 638 -2.29 -22.32 5.70
N LYS A 639 -1.68 -23.50 5.59
CA LYS A 639 -0.85 -24.06 6.67
C LYS A 639 0.33 -23.14 7.01
N ALA A 640 0.99 -22.59 5.99
CA ALA A 640 2.11 -21.66 6.18
C ALA A 640 1.65 -20.30 6.75
N ALA A 641 0.54 -19.76 6.26
CA ALA A 641 -0.04 -18.52 6.79
C ALA A 641 -0.51 -18.68 8.26
N ILE A 642 -1.10 -19.83 8.61
CA ILE A 642 -1.50 -20.18 9.99
C ILE A 642 -0.27 -20.37 10.89
N ALA A 643 0.82 -20.96 10.39
CA ALA A 643 2.09 -21.04 11.13
C ALA A 643 2.68 -19.64 11.42
N PHE A 644 2.64 -18.73 10.44
CA PHE A 644 3.03 -17.33 10.63
C PHE A 644 2.14 -16.59 11.64
N LEU A 645 0.81 -16.81 11.61
CA LEU A 645 -0.13 -16.24 12.59
C LEU A 645 0.19 -16.70 14.02
N ARG A 646 0.44 -18.01 14.21
CA ARG A 646 0.87 -18.55 15.51
C ARG A 646 2.22 -17.99 15.97
N TRP A 647 3.17 -17.81 15.05
CA TRP A 647 4.47 -17.21 15.35
C TRP A 647 4.38 -15.73 15.76
N ILE A 648 3.61 -14.91 15.05
CA ILE A 648 3.47 -13.48 15.38
C ILE A 648 2.72 -13.29 16.72
N GLY A 649 1.82 -14.22 17.06
CA GLY A 649 1.18 -14.32 18.39
C GLY A 649 -0.35 -14.40 18.38
N ILE A 650 -0.97 -14.80 17.27
CA ILE A 650 -2.42 -14.94 17.12
C ILE A 650 -2.78 -16.44 17.07
N ASP A 651 -3.48 -16.93 18.10
CA ASP A 651 -4.03 -18.30 18.09
C ASP A 651 -5.24 -18.42 17.15
N VAL A 652 -5.24 -19.49 16.36
CA VAL A 652 -6.19 -19.79 15.29
C VAL A 652 -6.36 -21.30 15.10
N GLU A 653 -6.37 -22.07 16.19
CA GLU A 653 -6.69 -23.51 16.17
C GLU A 653 -8.03 -23.85 15.52
N PHE A 654 -8.10 -25.05 14.92
CA PHE A 654 -9.27 -25.60 14.26
C PHE A 654 -9.39 -27.08 14.65
N GLU A 655 -10.44 -27.45 15.38
CA GLU A 655 -10.67 -28.82 15.85
C GLU A 655 -11.94 -29.44 15.27
N VAL A 656 -11.85 -30.71 14.88
CA VAL A 656 -12.97 -31.50 14.34
C VAL A 656 -14.12 -31.64 15.35
N SER A 657 -13.78 -31.78 16.64
CA SER A 657 -14.72 -31.85 17.77
C SER A 657 -15.70 -30.68 17.81
N GLN A 658 -15.20 -29.46 17.59
CA GLN A 658 -15.98 -28.23 17.63
C GLN A 658 -16.96 -28.13 16.45
N VAL A 659 -16.59 -28.66 15.28
CA VAL A 659 -17.47 -28.76 14.10
C VAL A 659 -18.57 -29.79 14.33
N CYS A 660 -18.24 -30.98 14.84
CA CYS A 660 -19.21 -32.02 15.18
C CYS A 660 -20.22 -31.57 16.24
N ARG A 661 -19.80 -30.72 17.21
CA ARG A 661 -20.71 -30.06 18.16
C ARG A 661 -21.74 -29.21 17.42
N ALA A 662 -21.31 -28.29 16.55
CA ALA A 662 -22.22 -27.40 15.83
C ALA A 662 -23.19 -28.16 14.90
N TRP A 663 -22.74 -29.24 14.25
CA TRP A 663 -23.62 -30.16 13.51
C TRP A 663 -24.70 -30.77 14.41
N THR A 664 -24.34 -31.23 15.60
CA THR A 664 -25.26 -31.84 16.57
C THR A 664 -26.26 -30.82 17.12
N GLU A 665 -25.80 -29.63 17.49
CA GLU A 665 -26.64 -28.52 17.97
C GLU A 665 -27.67 -28.08 16.92
N SER A 666 -27.31 -28.13 15.63
CA SER A 666 -28.21 -27.77 14.53
C SER A 666 -29.49 -28.61 14.46
N ALA A 667 -29.48 -29.85 14.98
CA ALA A 667 -30.66 -30.73 14.99
C ALA A 667 -31.86 -30.12 15.75
N SER A 668 -31.60 -29.20 16.68
CA SER A 668 -32.64 -28.45 17.41
C SER A 668 -33.60 -27.66 16.50
N PHE A 669 -33.12 -27.16 15.36
CA PHE A 669 -33.92 -26.40 14.40
C PHE A 669 -34.88 -27.28 13.59
N MET A 670 -34.73 -28.61 13.57
CA MET A 670 -35.56 -29.50 12.74
C MET A 670 -37.06 -29.46 13.05
N SER A 671 -37.45 -28.88 14.20
CA SER A 671 -38.86 -28.52 14.51
C SER A 671 -39.48 -27.50 13.54
N LEU A 672 -38.66 -26.80 12.73
CA LEU A 672 -39.09 -25.86 11.70
C LEU A 672 -39.12 -26.45 10.28
N ALA A 673 -38.85 -27.76 10.12
CA ALA A 673 -38.76 -28.42 8.81
C ALA A 673 -40.01 -28.21 7.92
N ASP A 674 -41.21 -28.19 8.51
CA ASP A 674 -42.47 -28.00 7.78
C ASP A 674 -42.64 -26.59 7.16
N HIS A 675 -41.78 -25.62 7.52
CA HIS A 675 -41.85 -24.24 7.05
C HIS A 675 -40.98 -23.96 5.80
N ILE A 676 -40.10 -24.90 5.39
CA ILE A 676 -39.20 -24.70 4.24
C ILE A 676 -39.23 -25.91 3.29
N ASP A 677 -39.42 -25.63 2.00
CA ASP A 677 -39.21 -26.60 0.93
C ASP A 677 -37.70 -26.80 0.69
N PHE A 678 -37.14 -27.81 1.36
CA PHE A 678 -35.73 -28.18 1.22
C PHE A 678 -35.31 -28.41 -0.24
N HIS A 679 -36.13 -29.07 -1.05
CA HIS A 679 -35.73 -29.41 -2.43
C HIS A 679 -35.57 -28.14 -3.27
N ASN A 680 -36.50 -27.18 -3.15
CA ASN A 680 -36.41 -25.92 -3.86
C ASN A 680 -35.31 -25.00 -3.31
N VAL A 681 -35.06 -24.96 -2.00
CA VAL A 681 -33.97 -24.15 -1.42
C VAL A 681 -32.59 -24.74 -1.70
N GLU A 682 -32.39 -26.05 -1.52
CA GLU A 682 -31.14 -26.76 -1.87
C GLU A 682 -30.84 -26.64 -3.38
N GLY A 683 -31.88 -26.69 -4.22
CA GLY A 683 -31.77 -26.48 -5.68
C GLY A 683 -31.39 -25.05 -6.08
N VAL A 684 -31.85 -24.03 -5.34
CA VAL A 684 -31.49 -22.62 -5.56
C VAL A 684 -30.09 -22.28 -5.01
N LEU A 685 -29.68 -22.90 -3.89
CA LEU A 685 -28.35 -22.72 -3.29
C LEU A 685 -27.26 -23.55 -3.99
N GLY A 686 -27.64 -24.58 -4.76
CA GLY A 686 -26.71 -25.49 -5.44
C GLY A 686 -26.02 -26.51 -4.52
N HIS A 687 -26.48 -26.65 -3.26
CA HIS A 687 -25.90 -27.54 -2.26
C HIS A 687 -27.01 -28.33 -1.54
N GLN A 688 -26.81 -29.64 -1.42
CA GLN A 688 -27.65 -30.53 -0.62
C GLN A 688 -27.07 -30.67 0.78
N PHE A 689 -27.86 -30.34 1.80
CA PHE A 689 -27.40 -30.30 3.18
C PHE A 689 -27.41 -31.69 3.82
N THR A 690 -26.33 -32.03 4.49
CA THR A 690 -26.28 -33.20 5.39
C THR A 690 -27.01 -32.87 6.70
N HIS A 691 -26.70 -31.69 7.26
CA HIS A 691 -27.25 -31.16 8.50
C HIS A 691 -28.26 -30.06 8.19
N ARG A 692 -29.45 -30.45 7.74
CA ARG A 692 -30.55 -29.54 7.35
C ARG A 692 -30.98 -28.54 8.41
N GLY A 693 -30.66 -28.78 9.69
CA GLY A 693 -30.82 -27.81 10.76
C GLY A 693 -30.02 -26.51 10.57
N LEU A 694 -28.82 -26.58 9.97
CA LEU A 694 -28.02 -25.40 9.63
C LEU A 694 -28.69 -24.55 8.55
N LEU A 695 -29.32 -25.20 7.56
CA LEU A 695 -30.10 -24.50 6.55
C LEU A 695 -31.31 -23.81 7.18
N LEU A 696 -32.05 -24.48 8.06
CA LEU A 696 -33.17 -23.85 8.78
C LEU A 696 -32.72 -22.64 9.60
N GLN A 697 -31.61 -22.75 10.36
CA GLN A 697 -31.05 -21.65 11.14
C GLN A 697 -30.74 -20.40 10.30
N ALA A 698 -30.19 -20.59 9.08
CA ALA A 698 -29.82 -19.48 8.20
C ALA A 698 -31.02 -18.56 7.81
N PHE A 699 -32.24 -19.11 7.82
CA PHE A 699 -33.47 -18.37 7.46
C PHE A 699 -34.25 -17.80 8.67
N VAL A 700 -33.81 -18.05 9.91
CA VAL A 700 -34.49 -17.57 11.13
C VAL A 700 -34.00 -16.17 11.52
N HIS A 701 -34.85 -15.16 11.33
CA HIS A 701 -34.59 -13.79 11.79
C HIS A 701 -34.75 -13.68 13.32
N PRO A 702 -33.93 -12.89 14.04
CA PRO A 702 -33.97 -12.78 15.52
C PRO A 702 -35.33 -12.43 16.15
N SER A 703 -36.27 -11.89 15.38
CA SER A 703 -37.63 -11.57 15.86
C SER A 703 -38.59 -12.75 15.91
N TYR A 704 -38.26 -13.88 15.27
CA TYR A 704 -39.08 -15.09 15.28
C TYR A 704 -38.70 -15.96 16.47
N ASN A 705 -39.58 -16.07 17.48
CA ASN A 705 -39.31 -16.71 18.77
C ASN A 705 -40.18 -17.97 19.02
N ARG A 706 -40.48 -18.74 17.97
CA ARG A 706 -41.46 -19.86 18.02
C ARG A 706 -40.84 -21.26 18.15
N HIS A 707 -39.53 -21.36 18.05
CA HIS A 707 -38.72 -22.58 18.09
C HIS A 707 -37.91 -22.66 19.39
N ARG A 708 -36.88 -23.53 19.45
CA ARG A 708 -36.04 -23.72 20.65
C ARG A 708 -34.84 -22.74 20.74
N GLY A 709 -34.95 -21.57 20.09
CA GLY A 709 -33.94 -20.51 20.09
C GLY A 709 -32.87 -20.63 19.01
N GLY A 710 -31.98 -19.63 18.98
CA GLY A 710 -30.97 -19.44 17.94
C GLY A 710 -31.52 -18.77 16.67
N CYS A 711 -30.65 -18.09 15.92
CA CYS A 711 -30.99 -17.34 14.72
C CYS A 711 -29.80 -17.27 13.75
N TYR A 712 -29.97 -16.60 12.62
CA TYR A 712 -28.95 -16.55 11.57
C TYR A 712 -27.66 -15.79 11.94
N GLN A 713 -27.66 -14.92 12.96
CA GLN A 713 -26.60 -13.92 13.20
C GLN A 713 -25.19 -14.52 13.42
N ARG A 714 -25.08 -15.70 14.04
CA ARG A 714 -23.78 -16.39 14.19
C ARG A 714 -23.28 -16.98 12.86
N LEU A 715 -24.18 -17.39 11.97
CA LEU A 715 -23.84 -17.88 10.62
C LEU A 715 -23.53 -16.72 9.66
N GLU A 716 -24.23 -15.59 9.80
CA GLU A 716 -23.92 -14.30 9.14
C GLU A 716 -22.48 -13.87 9.43
N PHE A 717 -22.05 -13.85 10.70
CA PHE A 717 -20.68 -13.54 11.11
C PHE A 717 -19.61 -14.42 10.41
N LEU A 718 -19.87 -15.72 10.28
CA LEU A 718 -18.98 -16.64 9.57
C LEU A 718 -19.04 -16.43 8.03
N GLY A 719 -20.24 -16.12 7.53
CA GLY A 719 -20.57 -15.84 6.13
C GLY A 719 -19.89 -14.60 5.56
N ASP A 720 -20.00 -13.47 6.25
CA ASP A 720 -19.28 -12.21 6.01
C ASP A 720 -17.78 -12.48 5.83
N ALA A 721 -17.17 -13.14 6.81
CA ALA A 721 -15.74 -13.40 6.86
C ALA A 721 -15.26 -14.28 5.69
N VAL A 722 -16.01 -15.33 5.34
CA VAL A 722 -15.65 -16.19 4.19
C VAL A 722 -15.96 -15.53 2.84
N LEU A 723 -17.03 -14.74 2.73
CA LEU A 723 -17.38 -14.04 1.48
C LEU A 723 -16.36 -12.96 1.12
N ASP A 724 -15.91 -12.15 2.08
CA ASP A 724 -14.85 -11.15 1.82
C ASP A 724 -13.55 -11.85 1.36
N TYR A 725 -13.15 -12.94 2.01
CA TYR A 725 -11.97 -13.72 1.64
C TYR A 725 -12.08 -14.37 0.24
N LEU A 726 -13.22 -15.01 -0.08
CA LEU A 726 -13.43 -15.63 -1.39
C LEU A 726 -13.53 -14.57 -2.51
N ILE A 727 -14.27 -13.48 -2.30
CA ILE A 727 -14.38 -12.40 -3.29
C ILE A 727 -13.03 -11.70 -3.49
N THR A 728 -12.24 -11.52 -2.42
CA THR A 728 -10.88 -10.98 -2.52
C THR A 728 -9.93 -11.93 -3.26
N SER A 729 -10.02 -13.24 -3.04
CA SER A 729 -9.27 -14.27 -3.78
C SER A 729 -9.60 -14.28 -5.27
N TYR A 730 -10.88 -14.11 -5.62
CA TYR A 730 -11.33 -13.94 -7.02
C TYR A 730 -10.74 -12.68 -7.65
N LEU A 731 -10.78 -11.55 -6.95
CA LEU A 731 -10.19 -10.31 -7.46
C LEU A 731 -8.67 -10.42 -7.63
N TYR A 732 -7.98 -11.05 -6.66
CA TYR A 732 -6.53 -11.20 -6.66
C TYR A 732 -6.03 -12.06 -7.83
N SER A 733 -6.72 -13.16 -8.12
CA SER A 733 -6.39 -14.08 -9.22
C SER A 733 -6.79 -13.53 -10.59
N VAL A 734 -8.02 -13.03 -10.76
CA VAL A 734 -8.55 -12.65 -12.09
C VAL A 734 -7.96 -11.34 -12.62
N PHE A 735 -7.61 -10.39 -11.75
CA PHE A 735 -7.16 -9.04 -12.14
C PHE A 735 -5.77 -8.70 -11.56
N PRO A 736 -4.68 -9.33 -12.04
CA PRO A 736 -3.32 -9.07 -11.54
C PRO A 736 -2.83 -7.64 -11.85
N ASP A 737 -3.25 -7.08 -12.98
CA ASP A 737 -2.87 -5.74 -13.46
C ASP A 737 -3.68 -4.59 -12.81
N LEU A 738 -4.60 -4.90 -11.88
CA LEU A 738 -5.46 -3.91 -11.22
C LEU A 738 -4.68 -3.16 -10.14
N LYS A 739 -4.73 -1.82 -10.17
CA LYS A 739 -4.04 -1.01 -9.16
C LYS A 739 -4.62 -1.22 -7.77
N PRO A 740 -3.81 -1.22 -6.68
CA PRO A 740 -4.29 -1.48 -5.33
C PRO A 740 -5.49 -0.62 -4.90
N GLY A 741 -5.45 0.69 -5.20
CA GLY A 741 -6.58 1.56 -4.97
C GLY A 741 -7.89 1.08 -5.62
N GLN A 742 -7.81 0.68 -6.89
CA GLN A 742 -8.96 0.19 -7.68
C GLN A 742 -9.42 -1.20 -7.20
N PHE A 743 -8.51 -2.00 -6.68
CA PHE A 743 -8.77 -3.30 -6.05
C PHE A 743 -9.65 -3.13 -4.80
N THR A 744 -9.30 -2.20 -3.91
CA THR A 744 -10.07 -1.90 -2.69
C THR A 744 -11.45 -1.27 -2.99
N ASP A 745 -11.58 -0.41 -3.99
CA ASP A 745 -12.89 0.08 -4.45
C ASP A 745 -13.76 -1.05 -5.02
N LEU A 746 -13.17 -1.99 -5.75
CA LEU A 746 -13.87 -3.12 -6.36
C LEU A 746 -14.32 -4.14 -5.30
N ARG A 747 -13.47 -4.47 -4.30
CA ARG A 747 -13.87 -5.25 -3.10
C ARG A 747 -15.08 -4.61 -2.43
N SER A 748 -15.00 -3.31 -2.15
CA SER A 748 -16.06 -2.51 -1.51
C SER A 748 -17.36 -2.36 -2.33
N SER A 749 -17.34 -2.70 -3.63
CA SER A 749 -18.51 -2.64 -4.52
C SER A 749 -19.21 -4.00 -4.67
N LEU A 750 -18.46 -5.09 -4.51
CA LEU A 750 -18.93 -6.47 -4.62
C LEU A 750 -19.35 -7.04 -3.26
N VAL A 751 -18.51 -6.85 -2.23
CA VAL A 751 -18.79 -7.21 -0.83
C VAL A 751 -19.66 -6.10 -0.24
N ASN A 752 -20.98 -6.21 -0.47
CA ASN A 752 -21.93 -5.17 -0.12
C ASN A 752 -23.32 -5.77 0.10
N ASN A 753 -23.82 -5.63 1.33
CA ASN A 753 -25.14 -6.07 1.77
C ASN A 753 -26.28 -5.65 0.82
N ARG A 754 -26.24 -4.47 0.17
CA ARG A 754 -27.25 -4.07 -0.84
C ARG A 754 -27.16 -4.87 -2.15
N THR A 755 -25.98 -5.36 -2.52
CA THR A 755 -25.80 -6.23 -3.68
C THR A 755 -26.27 -7.65 -3.36
N PHE A 756 -25.94 -8.17 -2.17
CA PHE A 756 -26.43 -9.47 -1.69
C PHE A 756 -27.96 -9.49 -1.49
N ALA A 757 -28.52 -8.43 -0.91
CA ALA A 757 -29.98 -8.27 -0.78
C ALA A 757 -30.70 -8.27 -2.13
N ARG A 758 -30.08 -7.78 -3.21
CA ARG A 758 -30.62 -7.90 -4.58
C ARG A 758 -30.59 -9.34 -5.10
N VAL A 759 -29.62 -10.17 -4.68
CA VAL A 759 -29.60 -11.61 -5.00
C VAL A 759 -30.73 -12.34 -4.25
N ALA A 760 -30.85 -12.14 -2.93
CA ALA A 760 -31.91 -12.73 -2.12
C ALA A 760 -33.33 -12.27 -2.53
N ALA A 761 -33.50 -11.00 -2.88
CA ALA A 761 -34.78 -10.45 -3.38
C ALA A 761 -35.26 -11.12 -4.69
N ASN A 762 -34.37 -11.76 -5.46
CA ASN A 762 -34.75 -12.53 -6.64
C ASN A 762 -35.04 -14.02 -6.34
N THR A 763 -34.59 -14.55 -5.19
CA THR A 763 -34.46 -16.01 -4.98
C THR A 763 -34.88 -16.50 -3.58
N LEU A 764 -34.25 -15.99 -2.51
CA LEU A 764 -34.34 -16.52 -1.15
C LEU A 764 -35.41 -15.87 -0.25
N HIS A 765 -35.83 -14.64 -0.54
CA HIS A 765 -36.71 -13.83 0.33
C HIS A 765 -38.02 -14.50 0.78
N LYS A 766 -38.51 -15.52 0.07
CA LYS A 766 -39.78 -16.21 0.35
C LYS A 766 -39.72 -17.16 1.53
N TYR A 767 -38.52 -17.54 1.96
CA TYR A 767 -38.30 -18.56 2.98
C TYR A 767 -37.81 -17.98 4.32
N ILE A 768 -37.63 -16.66 4.41
CA ILE A 768 -37.19 -15.99 5.65
C ILE A 768 -38.31 -16.01 6.69
N MET A 769 -38.00 -16.42 7.92
CA MET A 769 -38.97 -16.49 9.01
C MET A 769 -38.98 -15.16 9.78
N CYS A 770 -39.92 -14.27 9.46
CA CYS A 770 -40.10 -12.97 10.12
C CYS A 770 -41.44 -12.90 10.89
N ASP A 771 -41.37 -12.64 12.21
CA ASP A 771 -42.55 -12.35 13.04
C ASP A 771 -42.87 -10.84 13.13
N ASN A 772 -42.00 -9.96 12.60
CA ASN A 772 -42.23 -8.52 12.56
C ASN A 772 -42.83 -8.09 11.22
N SER A 773 -44.11 -7.70 11.25
CA SER A 773 -44.83 -7.23 10.06
C SER A 773 -44.12 -6.11 9.30
N ASN A 774 -43.46 -5.16 9.98
CA ASN A 774 -42.78 -4.02 9.35
C ASN A 774 -41.54 -4.45 8.54
N LEU A 775 -40.87 -5.52 8.95
CA LEU A 775 -39.75 -6.11 8.19
C LEU A 775 -40.29 -6.80 6.94
N CYS A 776 -41.30 -7.65 7.08
CA CYS A 776 -41.89 -8.36 5.95
C CYS A 776 -42.49 -7.35 4.93
N ASP A 777 -43.14 -6.27 5.41
CA ASP A 777 -43.61 -5.11 4.62
C ASP A 777 -42.47 -4.42 3.84
N ALA A 778 -41.28 -4.30 4.43
CA ALA A 778 -40.12 -3.65 3.82
C ALA A 778 -39.46 -4.55 2.76
N ILE A 779 -39.40 -5.86 3.03
CA ILE A 779 -38.99 -6.89 2.07
C ILE A 779 -39.92 -6.87 0.86
N ASP A 780 -41.23 -6.90 1.06
CA ASP A 780 -42.20 -6.84 -0.06
C ASP A 780 -42.05 -5.56 -0.88
N LYS A 781 -41.88 -4.39 -0.26
CA LYS A 781 -41.67 -3.13 -0.99
C LYS A 781 -40.37 -3.15 -1.81
N PHE A 782 -39.30 -3.75 -1.29
CA PHE A 782 -38.02 -3.87 -1.99
C PHE A 782 -38.09 -4.89 -3.13
N VAL A 783 -38.65 -6.08 -2.91
CA VAL A 783 -38.86 -7.11 -3.94
C VAL A 783 -39.75 -6.60 -5.07
N ASN A 784 -40.86 -5.92 -4.75
CA ASN A 784 -41.75 -5.30 -5.75
C ASN A 784 -41.13 -4.09 -6.47
N PHE A 785 -40.01 -3.54 -6.00
CA PHE A 785 -39.21 -2.55 -6.75
C PHE A 785 -38.21 -3.25 -7.68
N ILE A 786 -37.47 -4.25 -7.18
CA ILE A 786 -36.50 -5.02 -7.97
C ILE A 786 -37.18 -5.74 -9.15
N GLY A 787 -38.38 -6.29 -8.96
CA GLY A 787 -39.16 -6.96 -10.02
C GLY A 787 -39.67 -6.06 -11.15
N ARG A 788 -39.56 -4.73 -11.06
CA ARG A 788 -40.00 -3.80 -12.12
C ARG A 788 -39.00 -3.67 -13.27
N PRO A 789 -39.45 -3.37 -14.50
CA PRO A 789 -38.55 -3.05 -15.61
C PRO A 789 -37.70 -1.81 -15.29
N SER A 790 -36.47 -1.77 -15.83
CA SER A 790 -35.51 -0.68 -15.57
C SER A 790 -36.08 0.71 -15.84
N SER A 791 -36.85 0.88 -16.92
CA SER A 791 -37.50 2.14 -17.29
C SER A 791 -38.49 2.71 -16.27
N GLU A 792 -39.03 1.88 -15.37
CA GLU A 792 -39.85 2.36 -14.24
C GLU A 792 -39.02 2.65 -12.99
N ARG A 793 -37.93 1.89 -12.78
CA ARG A 793 -37.04 2.07 -11.62
C ARG A 793 -36.27 3.38 -11.69
N ASP A 794 -35.92 3.84 -12.90
CA ASP A 794 -35.26 5.15 -13.11
C ASP A 794 -36.18 6.37 -12.82
N LEU A 795 -37.49 6.14 -12.63
CA LEU A 795 -38.49 7.18 -12.34
C LEU A 795 -39.02 7.13 -10.89
N LEU A 796 -38.52 6.21 -10.06
CA LEU A 796 -38.98 5.94 -8.70
C LEU A 796 -37.81 5.99 -7.71
N GLU A 797 -38.04 6.54 -6.52
CA GLU A 797 -37.05 6.51 -5.44
C GLU A 797 -36.88 5.06 -4.93
N GLU A 798 -35.65 4.53 -4.97
CA GLU A 798 -35.36 3.15 -4.54
C GLU A 798 -35.68 2.99 -3.03
N PRO A 799 -36.56 2.07 -2.64
CA PRO A 799 -36.95 1.90 -1.24
C PRO A 799 -35.74 1.48 -0.38
N PRO A 800 -35.75 1.79 0.94
CA PRO A 800 -34.67 1.40 1.84
C PRO A 800 -34.49 -0.12 1.81
N CYS A 801 -33.27 -0.55 1.51
CA CYS A 801 -32.90 -1.95 1.39
C CYS A 801 -32.91 -2.62 2.77
N PRO A 802 -33.75 -3.66 3.00
CA PRO A 802 -33.75 -4.39 4.27
C PRO A 802 -32.46 -5.17 4.43
N LYS A 803 -31.70 -4.89 5.50
CA LYS A 803 -30.42 -5.56 5.78
C LYS A 803 -30.52 -7.07 5.76
N ALA A 804 -31.53 -7.62 6.45
CA ALA A 804 -31.81 -9.05 6.58
C ALA A 804 -31.82 -9.86 5.27
N LEU A 805 -31.98 -9.21 4.10
CA LEU A 805 -31.84 -9.88 2.80
C LEU A 805 -30.39 -10.06 2.34
N GLY A 806 -29.47 -9.19 2.74
CA GLY A 806 -28.03 -9.38 2.59
C GLY A 806 -27.49 -10.35 3.64
N ASP A 807 -27.86 -10.13 4.91
CA ASP A 807 -27.49 -10.95 6.06
C ASP A 807 -27.87 -12.45 5.83
N LEU A 808 -29.00 -12.69 5.12
CA LEU A 808 -29.47 -14.01 4.71
C LEU A 808 -28.57 -14.71 3.66
N VAL A 809 -27.91 -13.96 2.76
CA VAL A 809 -26.94 -14.56 1.82
C VAL A 809 -25.68 -14.95 2.57
N GLU A 810 -25.22 -14.07 3.45
CA GLU A 810 -24.06 -14.31 4.32
C GLU A 810 -24.33 -15.54 5.21
N SER A 811 -25.47 -15.61 5.89
CA SER A 811 -25.84 -16.77 6.73
C SER A 811 -25.97 -18.08 5.95
N CYS A 812 -26.53 -18.05 4.73
CA CYS A 812 -26.61 -19.24 3.87
C CYS A 812 -25.20 -19.75 3.49
N VAL A 813 -24.27 -18.85 3.16
CA VAL A 813 -22.89 -19.25 2.81
C VAL A 813 -22.14 -19.77 4.04
N GLY A 814 -22.35 -19.17 5.22
CA GLY A 814 -21.85 -19.70 6.50
C GLY A 814 -22.40 -21.10 6.82
N ALA A 815 -23.68 -21.35 6.57
CA ALA A 815 -24.30 -22.66 6.75
C ALA A 815 -23.74 -23.72 5.79
N ILE A 816 -23.56 -23.38 4.50
CA ILE A 816 -22.97 -24.29 3.50
C ILE A 816 -21.52 -24.61 3.86
N LEU A 817 -20.71 -23.61 4.26
CA LEU A 817 -19.33 -23.82 4.70
C LEU A 817 -19.23 -24.81 5.86
N LEU A 818 -20.13 -24.67 6.84
CA LEU A 818 -20.14 -25.50 8.04
C LEU A 818 -20.65 -26.93 7.74
N ASP A 819 -21.71 -27.11 6.95
CA ASP A 819 -22.17 -28.44 6.52
C ASP A 819 -21.16 -29.15 5.61
N ALA A 820 -20.43 -28.41 4.79
CA ALA A 820 -19.39 -28.92 3.92
C ALA A 820 -18.07 -29.26 4.66
N GLY A 821 -18.02 -29.14 5.99
CA GLY A 821 -16.81 -29.46 6.76
C GLY A 821 -15.63 -28.54 6.44
N PHE A 822 -15.93 -27.27 6.15
CA PHE A 822 -14.99 -26.24 5.68
C PHE A 822 -14.32 -26.52 4.31
N ASP A 823 -14.98 -27.27 3.41
CA ASP A 823 -14.58 -27.37 2.00
C ASP A 823 -14.74 -26.04 1.24
N LEU A 824 -13.70 -25.21 1.26
CA LEU A 824 -13.69 -23.96 0.50
C LEU A 824 -13.65 -24.17 -1.02
N ASN A 825 -13.21 -25.33 -1.53
CA ASN A 825 -13.30 -25.64 -2.97
C ASN A 825 -14.74 -25.88 -3.43
N LEU A 826 -15.63 -26.34 -2.55
CA LEU A 826 -17.06 -26.43 -2.80
C LEU A 826 -17.71 -25.05 -2.72
N VAL A 827 -17.50 -24.32 -1.61
CA VAL A 827 -18.09 -22.98 -1.41
C VAL A 827 -17.65 -22.01 -2.51
N TRP A 828 -16.39 -22.07 -2.94
CA TRP A 828 -15.86 -21.32 -4.08
C TRP A 828 -16.66 -21.52 -5.38
N LYS A 829 -16.97 -22.77 -5.75
CA LYS A 829 -17.73 -23.07 -6.98
C LYS A 829 -19.14 -22.47 -6.92
N LEU A 830 -19.76 -22.49 -5.75
CA LEU A 830 -21.07 -21.88 -5.51
C LEU A 830 -20.98 -20.34 -5.56
N VAL A 831 -20.01 -19.75 -4.86
CA VAL A 831 -19.76 -18.30 -4.87
C VAL A 831 -19.41 -17.77 -6.27
N LEU A 832 -18.70 -18.52 -7.11
CA LEU A 832 -18.51 -18.17 -8.52
C LEU A 832 -19.83 -18.07 -9.29
N SER A 833 -20.81 -18.95 -9.00
CA SER A 833 -22.14 -18.87 -9.62
C SER A 833 -22.98 -17.68 -9.10
N PHE A 834 -22.80 -17.29 -7.83
CA PHE A 834 -23.39 -16.07 -7.25
C PHE A 834 -22.67 -14.78 -7.67
N LEU A 835 -21.39 -14.84 -8.04
CA LEU A 835 -20.62 -13.68 -8.48
C LEU A 835 -21.12 -13.10 -9.82
N ASP A 836 -21.66 -13.94 -10.70
CA ASP A 836 -22.14 -13.53 -12.02
C ASP A 836 -23.38 -12.58 -11.95
N PRO A 837 -24.39 -12.78 -11.08
CA PRO A 837 -25.39 -11.75 -10.78
C PRO A 837 -24.85 -10.60 -9.90
N VAL A 838 -23.97 -10.83 -8.92
CA VAL A 838 -23.38 -9.76 -8.09
C VAL A 838 -22.67 -8.72 -8.98
N MET A 839 -21.82 -9.17 -9.92
CA MET A 839 -21.15 -8.32 -10.92
C MET A 839 -22.09 -7.52 -11.83
N LYS A 840 -23.34 -8.00 -12.03
CA LYS A 840 -24.37 -7.31 -12.82
C LYS A 840 -25.18 -6.30 -11.99
N PHE A 841 -25.21 -6.47 -10.66
CA PHE A 841 -25.97 -5.60 -9.73
C PHE A 841 -25.11 -4.59 -8.97
N SER A 842 -23.79 -4.77 -8.94
CA SER A 842 -22.84 -3.75 -8.48
C SER A 842 -22.76 -2.61 -9.48
N ASN A 843 -23.19 -1.42 -9.06
CA ASN A 843 -22.86 -0.19 -9.78
C ASN A 843 -21.35 0.04 -9.61
N LEU A 844 -20.55 -0.27 -10.64
CA LEU A 844 -19.08 -0.21 -10.66
C LEU A 844 -18.55 1.25 -10.73
N GLN A 845 -18.99 2.07 -9.79
CA GLN A 845 -18.59 3.46 -9.60
C GLN A 845 -17.61 3.57 -8.44
N LEU A 846 -16.63 4.48 -8.56
CA LEU A 846 -15.67 4.77 -7.48
C LEU A 846 -16.39 5.31 -6.24
N SER A 847 -15.81 5.09 -5.06
CA SER A 847 -16.27 5.75 -3.83
C SER A 847 -16.35 7.27 -4.04
N PRO A 848 -17.48 7.96 -3.76
CA PRO A 848 -17.63 9.38 -4.10
C PRO A 848 -16.61 10.31 -3.40
N ILE A 849 -16.10 9.89 -2.24
CA ILE A 849 -15.01 10.60 -1.54
C ILE A 849 -13.71 10.46 -2.35
N ARG A 850 -13.45 9.28 -2.93
CA ARG A 850 -12.29 9.00 -3.78
C ARG A 850 -12.40 9.71 -5.12
N GLU A 851 -13.54 9.65 -5.80
CA GLU A 851 -13.75 10.36 -7.06
C GLU A 851 -13.50 11.87 -6.88
N LEU A 852 -13.95 12.45 -5.75
CA LEU A 852 -13.64 13.83 -5.41
C LEU A 852 -12.14 14.06 -5.15
N LEU A 853 -11.48 13.17 -4.41
CA LEU A 853 -10.04 13.26 -4.12
C LEU A 853 -9.18 13.16 -5.39
N GLU A 854 -9.46 12.21 -6.29
CA GLU A 854 -8.75 12.04 -7.56
C GLU A 854 -8.98 13.23 -8.50
N LEU A 855 -10.21 13.75 -8.57
CA LEU A 855 -10.53 14.95 -9.36
C LEU A 855 -9.83 16.19 -8.80
N CYS A 856 -9.81 16.35 -7.47
CA CYS A 856 -9.03 17.40 -6.80
C CYS A 856 -7.52 17.24 -7.06
N GLN A 857 -6.96 16.05 -6.91
CA GLN A 857 -5.53 15.78 -7.16
C GLN A 857 -5.14 16.06 -8.62
N HIS A 858 -6.00 15.69 -9.58
CA HIS A 858 -5.79 15.95 -11.01
C HIS A 858 -5.75 17.45 -11.34
N HIS A 859 -6.51 18.27 -10.62
CA HIS A 859 -6.56 19.72 -10.80
C HIS A 859 -5.78 20.54 -9.74
N GLN A 860 -4.99 19.87 -8.88
CA GLN A 860 -4.25 20.48 -7.77
C GLN A 860 -5.12 21.31 -6.81
N TRP A 861 -6.32 20.83 -6.50
CA TRP A 861 -7.24 21.44 -5.54
C TRP A 861 -7.14 20.79 -4.17
N VAL A 862 -7.35 21.60 -3.13
CA VAL A 862 -7.45 21.13 -1.75
C VAL A 862 -8.92 20.88 -1.41
N VAL A 863 -9.24 19.70 -0.89
CA VAL A 863 -10.55 19.42 -0.28
C VAL A 863 -10.45 19.45 1.23
N LYS A 864 -11.43 20.08 1.89
CA LYS A 864 -11.62 20.04 3.35
C LYS A 864 -13.03 19.53 3.66
N PHE A 865 -13.14 18.80 4.77
CA PHE A 865 -14.40 18.28 5.28
C PHE A 865 -14.66 18.87 6.67
N ASN A 866 -15.75 19.63 6.80
CA ASN A 866 -16.14 20.29 8.03
C ASN A 866 -17.33 19.55 8.67
N PRO A 867 -17.11 18.58 9.58
CA PRO A 867 -18.19 17.91 10.29
C PRO A 867 -18.76 18.81 11.39
N SER A 868 -20.08 18.79 11.55
CA SER A 868 -20.80 19.46 12.64
C SER A 868 -21.94 18.57 13.14
N LYS A 869 -22.18 18.54 14.45
CA LYS A 869 -23.24 17.72 15.06
C LYS A 869 -24.50 18.55 15.26
N LYS A 870 -25.62 18.11 14.68
CA LYS A 870 -26.95 18.74 14.79
C LYS A 870 -27.93 17.72 15.37
N GLY A 871 -28.10 17.74 16.69
CA GLY A 871 -28.92 16.78 17.42
C GLY A 871 -28.44 15.34 17.25
N LYS A 872 -29.34 14.43 16.84
CA LYS A 872 -29.04 13.03 16.51
C LYS A 872 -28.47 12.82 15.08
N SER A 873 -27.93 13.86 14.45
CA SER A 873 -27.41 13.81 13.07
C SER A 873 -26.09 14.57 12.92
N PHE A 874 -25.31 14.20 11.91
CA PHE A 874 -24.10 14.90 11.49
C PHE A 874 -24.36 15.63 10.17
N MET A 875 -24.06 16.92 10.14
CA MET A 875 -23.98 17.73 8.94
C MET A 875 -22.49 17.85 8.57
N VAL A 876 -22.10 17.31 7.42
CA VAL A 876 -20.74 17.46 6.87
C VAL A 876 -20.82 18.38 5.67
N GLU A 877 -20.02 19.45 5.68
CA GLU A 877 -19.73 20.24 4.48
C GLU A 877 -18.43 19.73 3.85
N ALA A 878 -18.46 19.43 2.55
CA ALA A 878 -17.27 19.25 1.74
C ALA A 878 -16.99 20.58 1.00
N VAL A 879 -15.78 21.11 1.15
CA VAL A 879 -15.33 22.37 0.52
C VAL A 879 -14.12 22.07 -0.34
N VAL A 880 -14.19 22.41 -1.63
CA VAL A 880 -13.08 22.29 -2.58
C VAL A 880 -12.59 23.67 -2.96
N THR A 881 -11.28 23.90 -2.79
CA THR A 881 -10.60 25.16 -3.10
C THR A 881 -9.44 24.93 -4.07
N GLY A 882 -9.53 25.57 -5.23
CA GLY A 882 -8.49 25.69 -6.25
C GLY A 882 -8.24 27.15 -6.63
N GLU A 883 -7.29 27.41 -7.53
CA GLU A 883 -6.82 28.77 -7.82
C GLU A 883 -7.93 29.75 -8.25
N ASN A 884 -8.90 29.27 -9.03
CA ASN A 884 -10.03 30.05 -9.55
C ASN A 884 -11.40 29.42 -9.18
N LEU A 885 -11.45 28.52 -8.20
CA LEU A 885 -12.66 27.77 -7.87
C LEU A 885 -12.82 27.54 -6.36
N SER A 886 -13.96 27.95 -5.82
CA SER A 886 -14.43 27.53 -4.51
C SER A 886 -15.83 26.94 -4.66
N THR A 887 -15.98 25.64 -4.41
CA THR A 887 -17.27 24.95 -4.46
C THR A 887 -17.45 24.14 -3.20
N SER A 888 -18.56 24.37 -2.48
CA SER A 888 -18.97 23.51 -1.37
C SER A 888 -20.35 22.90 -1.57
N ALA A 889 -20.60 21.81 -0.87
CA ALA A 889 -21.92 21.28 -0.61
C ALA A 889 -21.93 20.59 0.76
N SER A 890 -23.06 20.69 1.46
CA SER A 890 -23.27 20.01 2.73
C SER A 890 -24.37 18.96 2.61
N ALA A 891 -24.22 17.90 3.40
CA ALA A 891 -25.22 16.85 3.54
C ALA A 891 -25.43 16.50 5.01
N ILE A 892 -26.62 16.03 5.35
CA ILE A 892 -27.02 15.64 6.71
C ILE A 892 -27.35 14.16 6.72
N ASN A 893 -26.81 13.40 7.68
CA ASN A 893 -27.15 11.99 7.86
C ASN A 893 -27.04 11.59 9.35
N ARG A 894 -27.56 10.42 9.72
CA ARG A 894 -27.35 9.83 11.06
C ARG A 894 -25.87 9.44 11.28
N SER A 895 -25.11 9.13 10.23
CA SER A 895 -23.68 8.80 10.29
C SER A 895 -22.76 9.89 9.73
N LYS A 896 -21.65 10.18 10.44
CA LYS A 896 -20.52 11.04 10.01
C LYS A 896 -19.96 10.60 8.65
N SER A 897 -19.81 9.28 8.44
CA SER A 897 -19.28 8.69 7.20
C SER A 897 -20.25 8.84 6.02
N THR A 898 -21.53 8.52 6.23
CA THR A 898 -22.55 8.65 5.17
C THR A 898 -22.79 10.11 4.78
N ALA A 899 -22.81 11.03 5.76
CA ALA A 899 -22.87 12.47 5.48
C ALA A 899 -21.66 12.94 4.65
N LYS A 900 -20.44 12.47 4.97
CA LYS A 900 -19.23 12.75 4.17
C LYS A 900 -19.35 12.23 2.74
N LYS A 901 -19.82 10.99 2.54
CA LYS A 901 -20.07 10.41 1.20
C LYS A 901 -21.08 11.24 0.39
N MET A 902 -22.22 11.61 0.99
CA MET A 902 -23.26 12.42 0.33
C MET A 902 -22.76 13.84 -0.01
N ALA A 903 -22.03 14.49 0.90
CA ALA A 903 -21.42 15.80 0.63
C ALA A 903 -20.43 15.73 -0.55
N SER A 904 -19.60 14.67 -0.62
CA SER A 904 -18.72 14.43 -1.75
C SER A 904 -19.47 14.18 -3.07
N GLN A 905 -20.58 13.42 -3.06
CA GLN A 905 -21.43 13.24 -4.25
C GLN A 905 -21.95 14.60 -4.76
N LEU A 906 -22.48 15.43 -3.87
CA LEU A 906 -23.05 16.74 -4.22
C LEU A 906 -22.00 17.73 -4.75
N VAL A 907 -20.80 17.78 -4.15
CA VAL A 907 -19.69 18.59 -4.69
C VAL A 907 -19.26 18.05 -6.05
N THR A 908 -19.04 16.74 -6.19
CA THR A 908 -18.57 16.13 -7.45
C THR A 908 -19.59 16.33 -8.58
N ALA A 909 -20.89 16.26 -8.27
CA ALA A 909 -21.95 16.58 -9.23
C ALA A 909 -21.92 18.04 -9.67
N LYS A 910 -21.73 19.01 -8.75
CA LYS A 910 -21.54 20.44 -9.10
C LYS A 910 -20.32 20.65 -10.00
N LEU A 911 -19.19 20.01 -9.68
CA LEU A 911 -17.95 20.12 -10.46
C LEU A 911 -18.13 19.52 -11.87
N LYS A 912 -18.76 18.34 -11.97
CA LYS A 912 -19.13 17.71 -13.26
C LYS A 912 -20.07 18.58 -14.10
N ALA A 913 -21.05 19.25 -13.46
CA ALA A 913 -21.97 20.18 -14.13
C ALA A 913 -21.27 21.46 -14.62
N GLN A 914 -20.22 21.91 -13.93
CA GLN A 914 -19.32 23.00 -14.37
C GLN A 914 -18.34 22.56 -15.48
N GLY A 915 -18.42 21.31 -15.96
CA GLY A 915 -17.60 20.78 -17.05
C GLY A 915 -16.31 20.07 -16.61
N TYR A 916 -16.00 20.02 -15.32
CA TYR A 916 -14.82 19.31 -14.81
C TYR A 916 -15.05 17.79 -14.83
N LYS A 917 -14.36 17.11 -15.75
CA LYS A 917 -14.39 15.65 -15.89
C LYS A 917 -12.98 15.08 -15.72
N LEU A 918 -12.89 14.00 -14.95
CA LEU A 918 -11.71 13.15 -14.91
C LEU A 918 -11.39 12.61 -16.31
N LYS A 919 -10.09 12.51 -16.64
CA LYS A 919 -9.59 11.82 -17.85
C LYS A 919 -9.35 10.32 -17.63
N THR A 920 -9.54 9.81 -16.42
CA THR A 920 -9.48 8.38 -16.13
C THR A 920 -10.69 7.67 -16.74
N LYS A 921 -10.44 6.46 -17.24
CA LYS A 921 -11.49 5.51 -17.63
C LYS A 921 -12.35 5.13 -16.43
N SER A 922 -13.61 4.78 -16.65
CA SER A 922 -14.45 4.20 -15.60
C SER A 922 -13.90 2.84 -15.13
N LEU A 923 -14.30 2.38 -13.93
CA LEU A 923 -13.88 1.06 -13.43
C LEU A 923 -14.31 -0.06 -14.40
N GLU A 924 -15.48 0.06 -15.02
CA GLU A 924 -15.91 -0.85 -16.10
C GLU A 924 -15.01 -0.82 -17.33
N GLU A 925 -14.60 0.36 -17.81
CA GLU A 925 -13.72 0.51 -18.97
C GLU A 925 -12.31 -0.02 -18.67
N ILE A 926 -11.86 0.10 -17.42
CA ILE A 926 -10.64 -0.54 -16.92
C ILE A 926 -10.82 -2.06 -16.97
N LEU A 927 -11.87 -2.62 -16.35
CA LEU A 927 -12.17 -4.06 -16.33
C LEU A 927 -12.50 -4.68 -17.71
N LYS A 928 -12.77 -3.86 -18.72
CA LYS A 928 -12.88 -4.22 -20.15
C LYS A 928 -11.55 -4.15 -20.91
N THR A 929 -10.51 -3.52 -20.35
CA THR A 929 -9.19 -3.35 -21.00
C THR A 929 -8.00 -3.96 -20.25
N LEU A 930 -8.16 -4.43 -19.01
CA LEU A 930 -7.19 -5.27 -18.32
C LEU A 930 -7.17 -6.71 -18.86
N ARG A 931 -6.02 -7.38 -18.72
CA ARG A 931 -5.94 -8.83 -18.89
C ARG A 931 -6.76 -9.50 -17.78
N ARG A 932 -7.53 -10.52 -18.15
CA ARG A 932 -8.16 -11.44 -17.20
C ARG A 932 -7.35 -12.73 -17.15
N MET A 933 -7.22 -13.29 -15.96
CA MET A 933 -6.71 -14.65 -15.73
C MET A 933 -7.82 -15.54 -15.18
N ASP A 934 -7.57 -16.85 -15.15
CA ASP A 934 -8.52 -17.82 -14.62
C ASP A 934 -8.77 -17.61 -13.12
N ALA A 935 -10.01 -17.76 -12.69
CA ALA A 935 -10.40 -17.56 -11.30
C ALA A 935 -9.86 -18.71 -10.44
N MET A 936 -9.00 -18.38 -9.46
CA MET A 936 -8.40 -19.36 -8.56
C MET A 936 -8.61 -18.96 -7.09
N LEU A 937 -8.95 -19.94 -6.26
CA LEU A 937 -8.93 -19.81 -4.81
C LEU A 937 -7.47 -19.78 -4.33
N VAL A 938 -7.09 -18.73 -3.60
CA VAL A 938 -5.67 -18.44 -3.33
C VAL A 938 -5.21 -19.13 -2.04
N GLY A 939 -4.39 -20.18 -2.19
CA GLY A 939 -3.66 -20.81 -1.10
C GLY A 939 -4.40 -21.92 -0.32
N TYR A 940 -5.65 -22.26 -0.65
CA TYR A 940 -6.39 -23.28 0.09
C TYR A 940 -5.81 -24.69 -0.10
N ASP A 941 -5.16 -25.20 0.96
CA ASP A 941 -4.47 -26.49 0.98
C ASP A 941 -4.90 -27.39 2.17
N GLU A 942 -5.94 -27.02 2.91
CA GLU A 942 -6.53 -27.86 3.96
C GLU A 942 -7.29 -29.07 3.36
N THR A 943 -7.29 -30.19 4.08
CA THR A 943 -8.13 -31.35 3.73
C THR A 943 -9.53 -31.16 4.34
N PRO A 944 -10.61 -31.15 3.52
CA PRO A 944 -11.98 -31.04 4.05
C PRO A 944 -12.31 -32.15 5.06
N LEU A 945 -13.14 -31.82 6.05
CA LEU A 945 -13.64 -32.83 6.99
C LEU A 945 -14.62 -33.77 6.29
N ALA A 946 -14.51 -35.07 6.58
CA ALA A 946 -15.43 -36.07 6.03
C ALA A 946 -16.86 -35.79 6.51
N ARG A 947 -17.82 -35.75 5.58
CA ARG A 947 -19.25 -35.61 5.90
C ARG A 947 -19.74 -36.88 6.61
N VAL A 948 -19.84 -36.82 7.94
CA VAL A 948 -20.37 -37.94 8.74
C VAL A 948 -21.89 -37.99 8.58
N SER A 949 -22.39 -39.00 7.88
CA SER A 949 -23.82 -39.19 7.64
C SER A 949 -24.52 -39.79 8.87
N SER A 950 -25.07 -38.91 9.72
CA SER A 950 -25.95 -39.18 10.88
C SER A 950 -25.37 -40.02 12.04
N PRO A 951 -25.58 -39.61 13.31
CA PRO A 951 -25.11 -40.34 14.49
C PRO A 951 -26.08 -41.45 14.93
N GLU A 952 -26.45 -42.37 14.04
CA GLU A 952 -27.16 -43.60 14.42
C GLU A 952 -26.25 -44.83 14.29
N ASN A 953 -25.90 -45.43 15.44
CA ASN A 953 -25.19 -46.70 15.58
C ASN A 953 -23.85 -46.81 14.82
N HIS A 954 -22.79 -46.22 15.37
CA HIS A 954 -21.55 -46.94 15.76
C HIS A 954 -20.54 -45.93 16.34
N LEU A 955 -20.16 -46.08 17.62
CA LEU A 955 -18.89 -45.52 18.10
C LEU A 955 -17.76 -46.44 17.63
N PRO A 956 -16.74 -45.95 16.93
CA PRO A 956 -15.44 -46.61 16.88
C PRO A 956 -14.74 -46.41 18.23
N GLU A 957 -14.23 -47.48 18.83
CA GLU A 957 -13.42 -47.36 20.05
C GLU A 957 -12.12 -46.60 19.73
N LEU A 958 -11.87 -45.48 20.40
CA LEU A 958 -10.63 -44.69 20.24
C LEU A 958 -9.47 -45.34 21.03
N GLY A 959 -9.17 -46.61 20.70
CA GLY A 959 -8.21 -47.45 21.39
C GLY A 959 -6.88 -47.56 20.65
N ASN A 960 -5.89 -46.79 21.11
CA ASN A 960 -4.45 -46.91 20.80
C ASN A 960 -4.02 -46.90 19.32
N LEU A 961 -3.10 -45.99 18.99
CA LEU A 961 -1.71 -46.39 18.76
C LEU A 961 -0.78 -45.18 18.70
N CYS A 962 0.27 -45.22 19.52
CA CYS A 962 1.43 -44.35 19.42
C CYS A 962 2.68 -45.26 19.41
N LEU A 963 3.77 -44.78 18.83
CA LEU A 963 5.10 -45.40 18.71
C LEU A 963 5.28 -46.50 17.63
N GLU A 964 6.37 -46.30 16.87
CA GLU A 964 7.26 -47.29 16.21
C GLU A 964 6.63 -48.18 15.09
N ASP A 965 7.31 -48.52 13.99
CA ASP A 965 8.75 -48.49 13.68
C ASP A 965 9.03 -48.40 12.14
N ARG A 966 10.31 -48.28 11.72
CA ARG A 966 10.77 -48.59 10.35
C ARG A 966 11.40 -49.98 10.31
N PRO A 967 11.16 -50.81 9.27
CA PRO A 967 12.25 -51.00 8.30
C PRO A 967 11.85 -51.36 6.85
N ASN A 968 12.80 -51.11 5.93
CA ASN A 968 13.21 -51.87 4.73
C ASN A 968 12.20 -52.72 3.91
N GLY A 969 12.28 -52.66 2.55
CA GLY A 969 11.94 -53.83 1.73
C GLY A 969 11.49 -53.65 0.26
N SER A 970 12.42 -53.33 -0.64
CA SER A 970 12.51 -53.79 -2.06
C SER A 970 11.28 -54.31 -2.87
N ILE A 971 11.06 -53.67 -4.04
CA ILE A 971 10.88 -54.28 -5.39
C ILE A 971 9.69 -55.24 -5.66
N THR A 972 8.67 -54.74 -6.37
CA THR A 972 8.15 -55.20 -7.69
C THR A 972 7.15 -54.13 -8.17
N LEU A 973 7.12 -53.56 -9.38
CA LEU A 973 7.59 -53.95 -10.73
C LEU A 973 6.68 -54.96 -11.46
N GLU A 974 5.48 -54.50 -11.83
CA GLU A 974 4.77 -55.00 -13.02
C GLU A 974 4.74 -53.93 -14.14
N LYS A 975 4.40 -54.35 -15.35
CA LYS A 975 4.47 -53.55 -16.60
C LYS A 975 3.17 -53.71 -17.40
N ASN A 976 3.12 -52.99 -18.53
CA ASN A 976 2.24 -53.18 -19.69
C ASN A 976 0.89 -52.42 -19.62
N THR A 977 0.39 -51.80 -20.70
CA THR A 977 0.99 -51.63 -22.04
C THR A 977 0.50 -50.35 -22.76
N HIS A 978 1.33 -49.91 -23.71
CA HIS A 978 1.10 -48.88 -24.72
C HIS A 978 -0.34 -48.74 -25.27
N GLN A 979 -0.72 -47.49 -25.56
CA GLN A 979 -1.10 -47.16 -26.93
C GLN A 979 -0.49 -45.81 -27.33
N GLU A 980 -0.05 -45.68 -28.58
CA GLU A 980 0.81 -44.58 -29.03
C GLU A 980 0.31 -43.95 -30.34
N LEU A 981 0.58 -42.65 -30.48
CA LEU A 981 0.68 -41.89 -31.73
C LEU A 981 -0.47 -41.93 -32.76
N LYS A 982 -1.00 -40.72 -33.06
CA LYS A 982 -1.02 -40.27 -34.46
C LYS A 982 -0.87 -38.76 -34.59
N ILE A 983 0.26 -38.36 -35.19
CA ILE A 983 0.52 -37.00 -35.67
C ILE A 983 -0.09 -36.87 -37.07
N LEU A 984 -0.66 -35.70 -37.40
CA LEU A 984 -0.80 -35.26 -38.78
C LEU A 984 -0.64 -33.73 -38.86
N SER A 985 0.08 -33.28 -39.88
CA SER A 985 0.44 -31.88 -40.11
C SER A 985 0.24 -31.50 -41.58
N SER A 986 -0.11 -30.25 -41.86
CA SER A 986 -0.15 -29.71 -43.23
C SER A 986 0.17 -28.21 -43.23
N LEU A 987 0.98 -27.74 -44.18
CA LEU A 987 1.48 -26.37 -44.28
C LEU A 987 0.71 -25.52 -45.33
N ASP A 988 1.07 -24.22 -45.38
CA ASP A 988 1.21 -23.41 -46.61
C ASP A 988 -0.09 -22.91 -47.31
N LYS A 989 -0.37 -21.59 -47.47
CA LYS A 989 0.48 -20.62 -48.21
C LYS A 989 -0.06 -19.17 -48.20
N LYS A 990 0.89 -18.22 -48.29
CA LYS A 990 0.89 -16.92 -49.04
C LYS A 990 -0.01 -15.72 -48.62
N SER A 991 0.59 -14.54 -48.79
CA SER A 991 -0.01 -13.19 -48.84
C SER A 991 -0.44 -12.80 -50.27
N PRO A 992 -1.10 -11.63 -50.48
CA PRO A 992 -0.33 -10.48 -50.97
C PRO A 992 -0.84 -9.05 -50.59
N LEU A 993 0.07 -8.07 -50.66
CA LEU A 993 -0.16 -6.62 -50.91
C LEU A 993 -0.04 -6.37 -52.45
N PRO A 994 -0.42 -5.22 -53.11
CA PRO A 994 -0.12 -3.83 -52.67
C PRO A 994 -0.97 -2.65 -53.27
N LYS A 995 -0.46 -1.41 -53.13
CA LYS A 995 -0.75 -0.11 -53.84
C LYS A 995 -2.03 0.64 -53.44
N ARG A 996 -2.11 1.98 -53.30
CA ARG A 996 -1.32 3.22 -53.65
C ARG A 996 -1.96 4.11 -54.74
N ARG A 997 -2.67 5.16 -54.31
CA ARG A 997 -2.95 6.48 -54.94
C ARG A 997 -3.18 7.46 -53.75
N GLN A 998 -2.66 8.68 -53.59
CA GLN A 998 -1.89 9.65 -54.41
C GLN A 998 -2.72 10.66 -55.25
N HIS A 999 -2.59 11.95 -54.90
CA HIS A 999 -3.13 13.18 -55.52
C HIS A 999 -4.68 13.35 -55.52
N THR A 1000 -5.24 14.58 -55.53
CA THR A 1000 -4.67 15.95 -55.63
C THR A 1000 -5.16 16.89 -54.50
N GLU A 1001 -4.52 18.06 -54.39
CA GLU A 1001 -5.14 19.34 -53.98
C GLU A 1001 -6.40 19.68 -54.84
N ASP A 1002 -7.18 20.76 -54.68
CA ASP A 1002 -6.78 22.16 -54.50
C ASP A 1002 -8.01 23.10 -54.34
N ASN A 1003 -7.82 24.30 -53.74
CA ASN A 1003 -8.50 25.60 -53.99
C ASN A 1003 -10.06 25.74 -54.07
N LYS A 1004 -10.73 26.87 -53.70
CA LYS A 1004 -10.32 28.10 -52.94
C LYS A 1004 -11.54 28.92 -52.44
N CYS A 1005 -11.22 29.91 -51.62
CA CYS A 1005 -11.98 31.03 -51.01
C CYS A 1005 -13.19 31.66 -51.73
N ILE A 1006 -14.08 32.26 -50.92
CA ILE A 1006 -14.50 33.69 -50.89
C ILE A 1006 -15.17 33.92 -49.51
N VAL A 1007 -14.63 34.71 -48.55
CA VAL A 1007 -14.58 36.20 -48.46
C VAL A 1007 -16.00 36.76 -48.20
N ASP A 1008 -16.34 37.42 -47.08
CA ASP A 1008 -15.56 37.89 -45.88
C ASP A 1008 -16.54 38.08 -44.67
N SER A 1009 -16.31 38.69 -43.49
CA SER A 1009 -15.24 39.52 -42.88
C SER A 1009 -15.23 39.46 -41.31
N ASP A 1010 -14.35 40.27 -40.69
CA ASP A 1010 -14.45 40.97 -39.38
C ASP A 1010 -14.23 40.27 -37.99
N VAL A 1011 -13.03 40.56 -37.46
CA VAL A 1011 -12.66 40.89 -36.05
C VAL A 1011 -12.69 39.80 -34.96
N GLN A 1012 -11.52 39.13 -34.82
CA GLN A 1012 -10.71 38.88 -33.61
C GLN A 1012 -11.38 38.58 -32.24
N GLY A 1013 -11.00 37.45 -31.61
CA GLY A 1013 -11.29 37.18 -30.18
C GLY A 1013 -10.76 35.87 -29.56
N GLY A 1014 -9.80 35.17 -30.18
CA GLY A 1014 -9.40 33.80 -29.77
C GLY A 1014 -8.37 33.75 -28.62
N GLY A 1015 -8.82 33.52 -27.38
CA GLY A 1015 -7.95 33.39 -26.20
C GLY A 1015 -7.31 32.00 -26.05
N LEU A 1016 -6.00 31.90 -26.31
CA LEU A 1016 -5.18 30.76 -25.86
C LEU A 1016 -5.09 30.72 -24.33
N ARG A 1017 -5.05 29.51 -23.74
CA ARG A 1017 -4.75 29.34 -22.31
C ARG A 1017 -3.32 29.81 -22.02
N GLN A 1018 -3.18 30.92 -21.31
CA GLN A 1018 -1.89 31.36 -20.80
C GLN A 1018 -1.51 30.54 -19.56
N SER A 1019 -0.33 29.95 -19.60
CA SER A 1019 0.41 29.50 -18.40
C SER A 1019 0.69 30.69 -17.48
N SER A 1020 0.75 30.49 -16.17
CA SER A 1020 1.12 31.58 -15.24
C SER A 1020 2.52 32.11 -15.55
N ALA A 1021 2.78 33.38 -15.23
CA ALA A 1021 4.07 34.01 -15.48
C ALA A 1021 5.19 33.32 -14.68
N LYS A 1022 4.90 32.89 -13.44
CA LYS A 1022 5.81 32.07 -12.63
C LYS A 1022 6.11 30.72 -13.26
N ALA A 1023 5.09 29.99 -13.73
CA ALA A 1023 5.29 28.70 -14.37
C ALA A 1023 6.12 28.87 -15.65
N ARG A 1024 5.73 29.81 -16.52
CA ARG A 1024 6.42 30.09 -17.78
C ARG A 1024 7.86 30.57 -17.60
N LEU A 1025 8.14 31.41 -16.60
CA LEU A 1025 9.51 31.84 -16.28
C LEU A 1025 10.36 30.66 -15.79
N ASN A 1026 9.80 29.79 -14.93
CA ASN A 1026 10.50 28.60 -14.46
C ASN A 1026 10.70 27.56 -15.60
N GLU A 1027 9.70 27.34 -16.44
CA GLU A 1027 9.80 26.51 -17.66
C GLU A 1027 10.89 27.00 -18.61
N ILE A 1028 11.01 28.32 -18.80
CA ILE A 1028 12.07 28.94 -19.61
C ILE A 1028 13.44 28.74 -18.96
N CYS A 1029 13.57 28.93 -17.65
CA CYS A 1029 14.83 28.68 -16.94
C CYS A 1029 15.25 27.20 -17.07
N VAL A 1030 14.32 26.26 -16.87
CA VAL A 1030 14.57 24.81 -17.06
C VAL A 1030 14.94 24.48 -18.50
N ALA A 1031 14.23 25.03 -19.50
CA ALA A 1031 14.49 24.80 -20.92
C ALA A 1031 15.80 25.42 -21.44
N LYS A 1032 16.28 26.50 -20.80
CA LYS A 1032 17.60 27.12 -21.05
C LYS A 1032 18.71 26.59 -20.12
N CYS A 1033 18.38 25.67 -19.19
CA CYS A 1033 19.27 25.16 -18.14
C CYS A 1033 19.84 26.23 -17.18
N TRP A 1034 19.14 27.35 -17.00
CA TRP A 1034 19.44 28.37 -16.00
C TRP A 1034 18.98 27.94 -14.60
N LYS A 1035 19.48 28.62 -13.56
CA LYS A 1035 19.01 28.39 -12.18
C LYS A 1035 17.54 28.79 -12.03
N PRO A 1036 16.75 28.11 -11.17
CA PRO A 1036 15.36 28.47 -10.93
C PRO A 1036 15.22 29.93 -10.44
N PRO A 1037 14.20 30.68 -10.90
CA PRO A 1037 14.02 32.08 -10.54
C PRO A 1037 13.68 32.20 -9.05
N SER A 1038 14.48 32.97 -8.30
CA SER A 1038 14.26 33.19 -6.87
C SER A 1038 13.33 34.38 -6.64
N TYR A 1039 12.55 34.35 -5.55
CA TYR A 1039 11.53 35.35 -5.25
C TYR A 1039 11.68 35.86 -3.81
N GLU A 1040 11.94 37.16 -3.66
CA GLU A 1040 12.17 37.82 -2.38
C GLU A 1040 11.08 38.87 -2.10
N CYS A 1041 10.62 38.96 -0.84
CA CYS A 1041 9.61 39.93 -0.40
C CYS A 1041 10.30 41.19 0.13
N CYS A 1042 10.68 42.11 -0.76
CA CYS A 1042 11.51 43.26 -0.41
C CYS A 1042 10.82 44.29 0.50
N GLN A 1043 9.50 44.45 0.41
CA GLN A 1043 8.75 45.39 1.25
C GLN A 1043 7.36 44.86 1.59
N GLU A 1044 6.92 45.13 2.82
CA GLU A 1044 5.58 44.90 3.34
C GLU A 1044 5.10 46.23 3.94
N GLN A 1045 4.02 46.80 3.40
CA GLN A 1045 3.53 48.14 3.74
C GLN A 1045 2.01 48.15 3.99
N GLY A 1046 1.52 49.18 4.67
CA GLY A 1046 0.09 49.35 4.97
C GLY A 1046 -0.32 48.80 6.34
N PRO A 1047 -1.58 49.00 6.76
CA PRO A 1047 -2.07 48.53 8.04
C PRO A 1047 -2.30 47.01 8.03
N SER A 1048 -2.30 46.38 9.21
CA SER A 1048 -2.40 44.92 9.37
C SER A 1048 -3.67 44.26 8.79
N HIS A 1049 -4.71 45.05 8.52
CA HIS A 1049 -5.96 44.61 7.87
C HIS A 1049 -5.96 44.79 6.34
N LEU A 1050 -4.96 45.48 5.77
CA LEU A 1050 -4.80 45.76 4.33
C LEU A 1050 -3.30 45.81 3.92
N PRO A 1051 -2.51 44.75 4.16
CA PRO A 1051 -1.09 44.74 3.82
C PRO A 1051 -0.87 44.65 2.30
N LEU A 1052 0.09 45.43 1.81
CA LEU A 1052 0.61 45.41 0.44
C LEU A 1052 2.03 44.82 0.46
N PHE A 1053 2.28 43.87 -0.43
CA PHE A 1053 3.56 43.18 -0.54
C PHE A 1053 4.21 43.50 -1.88
N THR A 1054 5.50 43.83 -1.85
CA THR A 1054 6.32 44.09 -3.03
C THR A 1054 7.35 42.97 -3.15
N PHE A 1055 7.36 42.28 -4.30
CA PHE A 1055 8.30 41.18 -4.55
C PHE A 1055 9.31 41.53 -5.64
N LYS A 1056 10.53 41.08 -5.44
CA LYS A 1056 11.60 41.01 -6.43
C LYS A 1056 11.71 39.57 -6.92
N VAL A 1057 11.85 39.38 -8.22
CA VAL A 1057 12.36 38.15 -8.82
C VAL A 1057 13.81 38.37 -9.24
N VAL A 1058 14.65 37.36 -9.04
CA VAL A 1058 16.02 37.34 -9.55
C VAL A 1058 16.17 36.12 -10.46
N VAL A 1059 16.67 36.36 -11.67
CA VAL A 1059 16.94 35.34 -12.68
C VAL A 1059 18.41 35.43 -13.07
N GLU A 1060 19.15 34.35 -12.84
CA GLU A 1060 20.55 34.24 -13.26
C GLU A 1060 20.58 33.74 -14.70
N ILE A 1061 20.65 34.67 -15.65
CA ILE A 1061 20.66 34.37 -17.08
C ILE A 1061 22.09 33.95 -17.46
N GLU A 1062 22.25 32.68 -17.84
CA GLU A 1062 23.52 32.13 -18.30
C GLU A 1062 23.53 31.99 -19.83
N GLU A 1063 23.65 33.10 -20.55
CA GLU A 1063 24.00 33.12 -21.99
C GLU A 1063 25.10 34.17 -22.22
N ALA A 1064 26.27 33.71 -22.68
CA ALA A 1064 27.56 34.44 -22.81
C ALA A 1064 28.17 35.01 -21.51
N GLN A 1065 27.41 35.81 -20.75
CA GLN A 1065 27.82 36.41 -19.47
C GLN A 1065 26.74 36.12 -18.41
N VAL A 1066 27.12 36.08 -17.14
CA VAL A 1066 26.15 35.87 -16.04
C VAL A 1066 25.42 37.19 -15.78
N VAL A 1067 24.27 37.36 -16.41
CA VAL A 1067 23.42 38.55 -16.24
C VAL A 1067 22.42 38.27 -15.12
N MET A 1068 22.61 38.92 -13.98
CA MET A 1068 21.67 38.90 -12.87
C MET A 1068 20.49 39.84 -13.17
N LEU A 1069 19.43 39.30 -13.77
CA LEU A 1069 18.20 40.04 -14.01
C LEU A 1069 17.42 40.17 -12.70
N GLU A 1070 17.35 41.39 -12.17
CA GLU A 1070 16.50 41.74 -11.04
C GLU A 1070 15.26 42.50 -11.54
N CYS A 1071 14.06 42.00 -11.22
CA CYS A 1071 12.80 42.63 -11.59
C CYS A 1071 11.87 42.77 -10.37
N VAL A 1072 11.42 43.98 -10.08
CA VAL A 1072 10.54 44.27 -8.93
C VAL A 1072 9.10 44.44 -9.43
N GLY A 1073 8.21 43.58 -8.95
CA GLY A 1073 6.77 43.67 -9.20
C GLY A 1073 6.14 44.81 -8.42
N ARG A 1074 4.96 45.27 -8.86
CA ARG A 1074 4.18 46.29 -8.16
C ARG A 1074 3.67 45.78 -6.81
N PRO A 1075 3.41 46.66 -5.81
CA PRO A 1075 2.80 46.27 -4.55
C PRO A 1075 1.41 45.65 -4.77
N GLN A 1076 1.15 44.48 -4.19
CA GLN A 1076 -0.13 43.76 -4.33
C GLN A 1076 -0.62 43.24 -2.98
N ALA A 1077 -1.94 43.16 -2.79
CA ALA A 1077 -2.57 42.77 -1.52
C ALA A 1077 -2.43 41.27 -1.15
N LYS A 1078 -1.69 40.47 -1.93
CA LYS A 1078 -1.40 39.05 -1.67
C LYS A 1078 0.01 38.69 -2.15
N LYS A 1079 0.84 38.08 -1.29
CA LYS A 1079 2.24 37.70 -1.60
C LYS A 1079 2.38 36.90 -2.91
N LYS A 1080 1.45 35.97 -3.21
CA LYS A 1080 1.44 35.22 -4.47
C LYS A 1080 1.28 36.13 -5.71
N VAL A 1081 0.38 37.12 -5.66
CA VAL A 1081 0.10 38.03 -6.78
C VAL A 1081 1.25 39.02 -6.98
N ALA A 1082 1.84 39.54 -5.89
CA ALA A 1082 3.04 40.39 -5.95
C ALA A 1082 4.19 39.70 -6.69
N ALA A 1083 4.41 38.42 -6.39
CA ALA A 1083 5.46 37.63 -7.00
C ALA A 1083 5.12 37.17 -8.44
N GLU A 1084 3.83 37.11 -8.81
CA GLU A 1084 3.37 36.88 -10.19
C GLU A 1084 3.58 38.11 -11.07
N GLU A 1085 3.31 39.32 -10.53
CA GLU A 1085 3.62 40.60 -11.17
C GLU A 1085 5.14 40.75 -11.41
N ALA A 1086 5.97 40.35 -10.43
CA ALA A 1086 7.43 40.33 -10.57
C ALA A 1086 7.89 39.36 -11.69
N ALA A 1087 7.34 38.14 -11.73
CA ALA A 1087 7.61 37.18 -12.81
C ALA A 1087 7.19 37.71 -14.19
N THR A 1088 6.07 38.44 -14.25
CA THR A 1088 5.56 39.07 -15.48
C THR A 1088 6.50 40.18 -15.97
N ALA A 1089 7.05 40.99 -15.06
CA ALA A 1089 8.05 42.01 -15.38
C ALA A 1089 9.34 41.39 -15.94
N ALA A 1090 9.84 40.30 -15.34
CA ALA A 1090 11.00 39.57 -15.85
C ALA A 1090 10.75 38.98 -17.25
N LEU A 1091 9.61 38.30 -17.46
CA LEU A 1091 9.25 37.77 -18.79
C LEU A 1091 9.12 38.87 -19.85
N TRP A 1092 8.60 40.05 -19.51
CA TRP A 1092 8.51 41.18 -20.42
C TRP A 1092 9.90 41.72 -20.80
N TYR A 1093 10.78 41.91 -19.81
CA TYR A 1093 12.16 42.33 -20.04
C TYR A 1093 12.91 41.32 -20.92
N MET A 1094 12.88 40.04 -20.56
CA MET A 1094 13.55 38.96 -21.28
C MET A 1094 13.03 38.76 -22.71
N LYS A 1095 11.79 39.19 -23.01
CA LYS A 1095 11.23 39.22 -24.36
C LYS A 1095 11.71 40.42 -25.19
N ASN A 1096 11.88 41.59 -24.58
CA ASN A 1096 12.41 42.78 -25.27
C ASN A 1096 13.90 42.63 -25.59
N GLU A 1097 14.69 42.10 -24.66
CA GLU A 1097 16.14 41.86 -24.84
C GLU A 1097 16.46 40.58 -25.65
N GLY A 1098 15.44 39.92 -26.23
CA GLY A 1098 15.62 38.81 -27.18
C GLY A 1098 15.93 37.42 -26.59
N TYR A 1099 16.09 37.29 -25.27
CA TYR A 1099 16.37 35.99 -24.60
C TYR A 1099 15.26 34.94 -24.80
N ILE A 1100 14.03 35.38 -25.14
CA ILE A 1100 12.85 34.54 -25.38
C ILE A 1100 12.24 34.92 -26.74
N SER A 1101 12.07 33.93 -27.63
CA SER A 1101 11.35 34.10 -28.90
C SER A 1101 9.85 34.37 -28.72
N ASN A 1102 9.23 35.00 -29.73
CA ASN A 1102 7.91 35.64 -29.65
C ASN A 1102 6.76 34.75 -29.17
#